data_AF-A0A7K1LMU2-F1
#
_entry.id   AF-A0A7K1LMU2-F1
#
_cell.length_a   1.000
_cell.length_b   1.000
_cell.length_c   1.000
_cell.angle_alpha   90.00
_cell.angle_beta   90.00
_cell.angle_gamma   90.00
#
_symmetry.space_group_name_H-M   'P 1'
#
loop_
_entity.id
_entity.type
_entity.pdbx_description
1 polymer ?
#
loop_
_entity_poly.entity_id
_entity_poly.type
_entity_poly.pdbx_seq_one_letter_code
_entity_poly.pdbx_strand_id
1 'polypeptide(L)'
;MSVYTVIEKAQELNRLKTDRDYLFESINLLTQEKLETLKETFQPNQGVQPVILLRYLIVNSLLEGKKVSEEDINSFKEAIENRDVSQYVDLPEEYTKELQNYKKSDLGMFHQWKDPFIILFAFFYDLEDKQHFKQEVTDLGRDLIEELNLENAKVHPVDFYGPNNYGQDFVWGAVIPEDAPTVQRAYQLFFKISADGINGGIHKGHKIAGDEIEDTEKKYSSWEDFQKDVFDLKSQWESLNNSLNFNFQKDEREFLNRIKKEPIDEAAVYIGQLIGMLESLPINDEEKLVFSVKNKQLSFQVGNRYCLNLKNGKFDFIVPTNIQIENLRKEEFSNPKNAVIYYGADTEMIVKHSADIFEAVGAEILREMPNAPKAVDNIAFRKLVFDEKYQKKMFGIKLKKTLPKTSKNLTESKMQLNLNQIFFGPPGTGKTYNSINRAIEICDPEFYETNKFDRKKLNKRFKELLITDWEEPKGQIAFCTFHQSYSYEDFVEGIKPQVNKDKNVYYEIEPGVFKRICDLANSSKSSTKVKKEGKVAWSTNDFEKRRAEFFKLSLGEAKNVEDRAIYEFCIKNDYIAIGFGGDKDFTDMSESEIREYCKDHDENASAGSQLSTFIHGLRKGSYVLISKGNQYVRALGRVVGDYEYHDEYQIRYNHFRKVEWIFKDENIPAEELYEVPLDHRVIYKIDEDRLKDDFFVYEGTEIYAEEPTIKPYILIIDEINRGNISSIFGELITLIEKDKRAGGNEELSLTLPYSKENFKVPDNVHLLGTMNTADRSIEALDTALRRRFSFEEFPPNYDLIRKESDSGKIGGVINTKNGKVSLDKILENINRRIEKLIDKDHKIGHSYFMKVNSEDKLKHSFKDEIIPLLEEYFYGDYGKIGLVIGSSFIKKENDGFQFCDFSDYSQDMVEDLKEKSVYKITPSSNWDFTKI
;
A
#
# COMPACT_ATOMS: atom_id res chain seq x y z
N MET A 1 -35.34 -9.94 24.42
CA MET A 1 -36.40 -10.95 24.70
C MET A 1 -35.83 -11.91 25.73
N SER A 2 -36.63 -12.62 26.54
CA SER A 2 -36.17 -13.16 27.82
C SER A 2 -35.71 -14.63 27.73
N VAL A 3 -34.73 -14.98 28.57
CA VAL A 3 -34.29 -16.37 28.86
C VAL A 3 -35.46 -17.36 29.05
N TYR A 4 -36.62 -16.86 29.47
CA TYR A 4 -37.87 -17.60 29.58
C TYR A 4 -38.27 -18.32 28.28
N THR A 5 -38.18 -17.66 27.12
CA THR A 5 -38.54 -18.25 25.82
C THR A 5 -37.64 -19.44 25.47
N VAL A 6 -36.36 -19.36 25.84
CA VAL A 6 -35.40 -20.45 25.65
C VAL A 6 -35.72 -21.63 26.58
N ILE A 7 -36.07 -21.36 27.84
CA ILE A 7 -36.48 -22.39 28.82
C ILE A 7 -37.76 -23.10 28.36
N GLU A 8 -38.76 -22.36 27.88
CA GLU A 8 -40.02 -22.93 27.40
C GLU A 8 -39.78 -23.88 26.22
N LYS A 9 -38.94 -23.49 25.25
CA LYS A 9 -38.57 -24.38 24.14
C LYS A 9 -37.78 -25.60 24.62
N ALA A 10 -36.89 -25.43 25.59
CA ALA A 10 -36.15 -26.54 26.19
C ALA A 10 -37.08 -27.54 26.90
N GLN A 11 -38.13 -27.08 27.57
CA GLN A 11 -39.16 -27.93 28.20
C GLN A 11 -39.98 -28.70 27.16
N GLU A 12 -40.37 -28.05 26.05
CA GLU A 12 -41.06 -28.72 24.93
C GLU A 12 -40.20 -29.85 24.35
N LEU A 13 -38.93 -29.55 24.04
CA LEU A 13 -38.00 -30.53 23.46
C LEU A 13 -37.66 -31.65 24.44
N ASN A 14 -37.51 -31.36 25.74
CA ASN A 14 -37.32 -32.38 26.77
C ASN A 14 -38.51 -33.34 26.83
N ARG A 15 -39.74 -32.82 26.74
CA ARG A 15 -40.95 -33.63 26.73
C ARG A 15 -41.02 -34.51 25.49
N LEU A 16 -40.78 -33.97 24.30
CA LEU A 16 -40.72 -34.75 23.04
C LEU A 16 -39.66 -35.85 23.06
N LYS A 17 -38.56 -35.63 23.78
CA LYS A 17 -37.44 -36.58 23.94
C LYS A 17 -37.77 -37.72 24.92
N THR A 18 -38.50 -37.42 25.99
CA THR A 18 -38.73 -38.36 27.11
C THR A 18 -40.07 -39.09 27.04
N ASP A 19 -41.07 -38.50 26.39
CA ASP A 19 -42.42 -39.05 26.24
C ASP A 19 -42.68 -39.48 24.79
N ARG A 20 -42.63 -40.81 24.56
CA ARG A 20 -42.81 -41.41 23.23
C ARG A 20 -44.22 -41.21 22.69
N ASP A 21 -45.23 -41.30 23.54
CA ASP A 21 -46.62 -41.14 23.11
C ASP A 21 -46.85 -39.69 22.69
N TYR A 22 -46.33 -38.74 23.46
CA TYR A 22 -46.39 -37.32 23.12
C TYR A 22 -45.63 -36.98 21.83
N LEU A 23 -44.48 -37.61 21.57
CA LEU A 23 -43.74 -37.42 20.32
C LEU A 23 -44.58 -37.81 19.09
N PHE A 24 -45.18 -39.00 19.11
CA PHE A 24 -45.98 -39.49 18.00
C PHE A 24 -47.37 -38.85 17.94
N GLU A 25 -47.92 -38.37 19.05
CA GLU A 25 -49.10 -37.50 19.01
C GLU A 25 -48.77 -36.18 18.32
N SER A 26 -47.67 -35.54 18.71
CA SER A 26 -47.26 -34.23 18.20
C SER A 26 -46.91 -34.25 16.71
N ILE A 27 -46.21 -35.29 16.21
CA ILE A 27 -45.86 -35.38 14.79
C ILE A 27 -47.10 -35.54 13.91
N ASN A 28 -48.11 -36.25 14.40
CA ASN A 28 -49.36 -36.52 13.69
C ASN A 28 -50.35 -35.34 13.75
N LEU A 29 -50.04 -34.29 14.53
CA LEU A 29 -50.83 -33.07 14.65
C LEU A 29 -50.22 -31.87 13.90
N LEU A 30 -49.10 -32.07 13.18
CA LEU A 30 -48.51 -31.00 12.37
C LEU A 30 -49.50 -30.50 11.32
N THR A 31 -49.53 -29.17 11.13
CA THR A 31 -50.42 -28.53 10.16
C THR A 31 -49.99 -28.86 8.73
N GLN A 32 -50.95 -28.84 7.81
CA GLN A 32 -50.67 -29.07 6.38
C GLN A 32 -49.63 -28.08 5.83
N GLU A 33 -49.73 -26.81 6.21
CA GLU A 33 -48.76 -25.76 5.86
C GLU A 33 -47.33 -26.14 6.31
N LYS A 34 -47.17 -26.57 7.56
CA LYS A 34 -45.86 -26.98 8.08
C LYS A 34 -45.32 -28.23 7.37
N LEU A 35 -46.18 -29.18 7.02
CA LEU A 35 -45.79 -30.38 6.27
C LEU A 35 -45.35 -30.05 4.83
N GLU A 36 -45.99 -29.08 4.16
CA GLU A 36 -45.58 -28.62 2.83
C GLU A 36 -44.18 -27.99 2.87
N THR A 37 -43.90 -27.12 3.84
CA THR A 37 -42.56 -26.54 4.05
C THR A 37 -41.49 -27.61 4.33
N LEU A 38 -41.82 -28.61 5.16
CA LEU A 38 -40.91 -29.72 5.44
C LEU A 38 -40.68 -30.63 4.23
N LYS A 39 -41.67 -30.78 3.34
CA LYS A 39 -41.55 -31.56 2.11
C LYS A 39 -40.53 -30.96 1.16
N GLU A 40 -40.56 -29.64 0.99
CA GLU A 40 -39.56 -28.91 0.22
C GLU A 40 -38.18 -29.03 0.87
N THR A 41 -38.11 -28.88 2.20
CA THR A 41 -36.86 -28.95 2.98
C THR A 41 -36.16 -30.31 2.84
N PHE A 42 -36.92 -31.41 2.85
CA PHE A 42 -36.36 -32.78 2.76
C PHE A 42 -36.37 -33.35 1.35
N GLN A 43 -36.62 -32.55 0.32
CA GLN A 43 -36.73 -33.06 -1.04
C GLN A 43 -35.41 -33.69 -1.51
N PRO A 44 -35.43 -34.95 -1.98
CA PRO A 44 -34.23 -35.64 -2.45
C PRO A 44 -33.80 -35.13 -3.83
N ASN A 45 -32.90 -34.14 -3.85
CA ASN A 45 -32.50 -33.45 -5.09
C ASN A 45 -31.20 -33.98 -5.70
N GLN A 46 -30.11 -34.16 -4.93
CA GLN A 46 -28.83 -34.71 -5.40
C GLN A 46 -28.04 -35.33 -4.24
N GLY A 47 -27.41 -36.50 -4.47
CA GLY A 47 -26.63 -37.20 -3.46
C GLY A 47 -27.51 -37.87 -2.40
N VAL A 48 -27.44 -39.20 -2.34
CA VAL A 48 -28.27 -39.96 -1.40
C VAL A 48 -27.86 -39.71 0.04
N GLN A 49 -28.80 -39.18 0.83
CA GLN A 49 -28.69 -39.03 2.28
C GLN A 49 -29.83 -39.82 2.93
N PRO A 50 -29.58 -41.03 3.47
CA PRO A 50 -30.63 -41.95 3.92
C PRO A 50 -31.63 -41.35 4.92
N VAL A 51 -31.17 -40.47 5.81
CA VAL A 51 -32.04 -39.81 6.80
C VAL A 51 -32.90 -38.71 6.19
N ILE A 52 -32.39 -37.97 5.21
CA ILE A 52 -33.22 -36.98 4.50
C ILE A 52 -34.32 -37.72 3.72
N LEU A 53 -33.96 -38.80 3.04
CA LEU A 53 -34.94 -39.65 2.35
C LEU A 53 -35.97 -40.22 3.33
N LEU A 54 -35.55 -40.72 4.50
CA LEU A 54 -36.46 -41.19 5.55
C LEU A 54 -37.44 -40.09 6.00
N ARG A 55 -36.95 -38.87 6.24
CA ARG A 55 -37.80 -37.73 6.63
C ARG A 55 -38.76 -37.34 5.52
N TYR A 56 -38.32 -37.40 4.27
CA TYR A 56 -39.17 -37.15 3.10
C TYR A 56 -40.31 -38.17 2.98
N LEU A 57 -40.03 -39.46 3.23
CA LEU A 57 -41.07 -40.50 3.28
C LEU A 57 -42.08 -40.25 4.40
N ILE A 58 -41.61 -39.87 5.59
CA ILE A 58 -42.47 -39.51 6.74
C ILE A 58 -43.38 -38.33 6.38
N VAL A 59 -42.84 -37.25 5.80
CA VAL A 59 -43.63 -36.08 5.39
C VAL A 59 -44.67 -36.45 4.33
N ASN A 60 -44.31 -37.23 3.31
CA ASN A 60 -45.28 -37.65 2.29
C ASN A 60 -46.41 -38.51 2.88
N SER A 61 -46.10 -39.43 3.80
CA SER A 61 -47.12 -40.23 4.49
C SER A 61 -48.09 -39.35 5.29
N LEU A 62 -47.58 -38.33 6.00
CA LEU A 62 -48.41 -37.38 6.75
C LEU A 62 -49.28 -36.52 5.82
N LEU A 63 -48.74 -36.06 4.68
CA LEU A 63 -49.51 -35.30 3.67
C LEU A 63 -50.60 -36.12 3.00
N GLU A 64 -50.44 -37.44 2.92
CA GLU A 64 -51.49 -38.38 2.48
C GLU A 64 -52.57 -38.62 3.56
N GLY A 65 -52.46 -37.98 4.72
CA GLY A 65 -53.40 -38.11 5.84
C GLY A 65 -53.21 -39.39 6.66
N LYS A 66 -52.11 -40.13 6.45
CA LYS A 66 -51.77 -41.31 7.27
C LYS A 66 -51.11 -40.86 8.57
N LYS A 67 -51.33 -41.62 9.64
CA LYS A 67 -50.58 -41.45 10.88
C LYS A 67 -49.24 -42.18 10.77
N VAL A 68 -48.21 -41.62 11.40
CA VAL A 68 -46.87 -42.20 11.50
C VAL A 68 -46.63 -42.67 12.93
N SER A 69 -46.21 -43.93 13.05
CA SER A 69 -45.78 -44.60 14.28
C SER A 69 -44.31 -45.02 14.19
N GLU A 70 -43.77 -45.59 15.27
CA GLU A 70 -42.41 -46.15 15.26
C GLU A 70 -42.27 -47.33 14.29
N GLU A 71 -43.32 -48.13 14.10
CA GLU A 71 -43.35 -49.25 13.14
C GLU A 71 -43.25 -48.74 11.70
N ASP A 72 -43.92 -47.63 11.39
CA ASP A 72 -43.84 -47.00 10.06
C ASP A 72 -42.44 -46.47 9.76
N ILE A 73 -41.81 -45.79 10.74
CA ILE A 73 -40.42 -45.32 10.61
C ILE A 73 -39.46 -46.49 10.36
N ASN A 74 -39.64 -47.61 11.05
CA ASN A 74 -38.81 -48.80 10.85
C ASN A 74 -39.04 -49.44 9.47
N SER A 75 -40.28 -49.47 9.00
CA SER A 75 -40.62 -49.95 7.65
C SER A 75 -39.99 -49.08 6.55
N PHE A 76 -40.01 -47.75 6.72
CA PHE A 76 -39.32 -46.83 5.80
C PHE A 76 -37.80 -47.03 5.81
N LYS A 77 -37.19 -47.23 6.99
CA LYS A 77 -35.76 -47.54 7.09
C LYS A 77 -35.40 -48.82 6.35
N GLU A 78 -36.21 -49.88 6.50
CA GLU A 78 -35.99 -51.16 5.83
C GLU A 78 -36.06 -51.02 4.31
N ALA A 79 -37.03 -50.27 3.78
CA ALA A 79 -37.12 -49.99 2.35
C ALA A 79 -35.89 -49.23 1.81
N ILE A 80 -35.41 -48.23 2.56
CA ILE A 80 -34.20 -47.48 2.19
C ILE A 80 -32.95 -48.38 2.24
N GLU A 81 -32.82 -49.26 3.24
CA GLU A 81 -31.71 -50.24 3.33
C GLU A 81 -31.72 -51.23 2.16
N ASN A 82 -32.92 -51.64 1.74
CA ASN A 82 -33.14 -52.48 0.56
C ASN A 82 -32.94 -51.71 -0.76
N ARG A 83 -32.71 -50.39 -0.69
CA ARG A 83 -32.48 -49.48 -1.83
C ARG A 83 -33.69 -49.39 -2.77
N ASP A 84 -34.86 -49.65 -2.23
CA ASP A 84 -36.12 -49.63 -2.96
C ASP A 84 -37.21 -49.00 -2.11
N VAL A 85 -37.62 -47.79 -2.50
CA VAL A 85 -38.68 -47.02 -1.85
C VAL A 85 -39.86 -46.79 -2.78
N SER A 86 -39.94 -47.51 -3.92
CA SER A 86 -40.96 -47.27 -4.95
C SER A 86 -42.39 -47.53 -4.45
N GLN A 87 -42.53 -48.30 -3.35
CA GLN A 87 -43.81 -48.53 -2.67
C GLN A 87 -44.35 -47.29 -1.94
N TYR A 88 -43.50 -46.30 -1.65
CA TYR A 88 -43.85 -45.11 -0.86
C TYR A 88 -43.79 -43.82 -1.67
N VAL A 89 -42.84 -43.70 -2.59
CA VAL A 89 -42.71 -42.50 -3.42
C VAL A 89 -42.01 -42.81 -4.74
N ASP A 90 -42.42 -42.11 -5.79
CA ASP A 90 -41.73 -42.12 -7.08
C ASP A 90 -40.59 -41.09 -7.07
N LEU A 91 -39.36 -41.56 -7.23
CA LEU A 91 -38.15 -40.73 -7.19
C LEU A 91 -37.58 -40.53 -8.60
N PRO A 92 -36.93 -39.38 -8.88
CA PRO A 92 -36.26 -39.17 -10.15
C PRO A 92 -35.29 -40.32 -10.50
N GLU A 93 -35.26 -40.74 -11.77
CA GLU A 93 -34.43 -41.88 -12.21
C GLU A 93 -32.96 -41.78 -11.80
N GLU A 94 -32.42 -40.57 -11.83
CA GLU A 94 -31.04 -40.28 -11.45
C GLU A 94 -30.79 -40.56 -9.96
N TYR A 95 -31.69 -40.09 -9.08
CA TYR A 95 -31.61 -40.32 -7.64
C TYR A 95 -31.82 -41.79 -7.27
N THR A 96 -32.74 -42.48 -7.97
CA THR A 96 -32.97 -43.92 -7.81
C THR A 96 -31.70 -44.73 -8.14
N LYS A 97 -30.99 -44.38 -9.22
CA LYS A 97 -29.70 -44.98 -9.57
C LYS A 97 -28.64 -44.71 -8.51
N GLU A 98 -28.60 -43.51 -7.93
CA GLU A 98 -27.69 -43.20 -6.83
C GLU A 98 -27.99 -44.06 -5.59
N LEU A 99 -29.26 -44.26 -5.23
CA LEU A 99 -29.68 -45.05 -4.07
C LEU A 99 -29.28 -46.52 -4.24
N GLN A 100 -29.52 -47.07 -5.44
CA GLN A 100 -29.10 -48.43 -5.79
C GLN A 100 -27.57 -48.60 -5.73
N ASN A 101 -26.81 -47.58 -6.10
CA ASN A 101 -25.35 -47.59 -6.09
C ASN A 101 -24.73 -47.15 -4.75
N TYR A 102 -25.54 -46.82 -3.75
CA TYR A 102 -25.04 -46.37 -2.45
C TYR A 102 -24.13 -47.43 -1.80
N LYS A 103 -23.05 -46.99 -1.16
CA LYS A 103 -22.02 -47.90 -0.62
C LYS A 103 -22.60 -48.84 0.43
N LYS A 104 -22.26 -50.13 0.37
CA LYS A 104 -22.60 -51.10 1.44
C LYS A 104 -21.73 -50.82 2.68
N SER A 105 -22.36 -50.91 3.85
CA SER A 105 -21.73 -50.71 5.15
C SER A 105 -22.18 -51.81 6.10
N ASP A 106 -21.26 -52.39 6.87
CA ASP A 106 -21.56 -53.43 7.86
C ASP A 106 -22.39 -52.91 9.05
N LEU A 107 -22.47 -51.58 9.22
CA LEU A 107 -23.20 -50.93 10.31
C LEU A 107 -24.64 -50.53 9.93
N GLY A 108 -25.01 -50.62 8.65
CA GLY A 108 -26.27 -50.10 8.10
C GLY A 108 -26.26 -48.57 7.85
N MET A 109 -27.20 -48.10 7.03
CA MET A 109 -27.43 -46.69 6.68
C MET A 109 -27.93 -45.84 7.87
N PHE A 110 -28.57 -46.46 8.87
CA PHE A 110 -29.19 -45.75 10.01
C PHE A 110 -28.52 -46.02 11.36
N HIS A 111 -27.25 -46.45 11.38
CA HIS A 111 -26.51 -46.78 12.60
C HIS A 111 -26.57 -45.68 13.69
N GLN A 112 -26.48 -44.40 13.27
CA GLN A 112 -26.51 -43.22 14.14
C GLN A 112 -27.93 -42.67 14.40
N TRP A 113 -28.96 -43.25 13.79
CA TRP A 113 -30.34 -42.75 13.76
C TRP A 113 -31.32 -43.80 14.29
N LYS A 114 -31.04 -44.30 15.49
CA LYS A 114 -31.87 -45.32 16.13
C LYS A 114 -33.08 -44.73 16.84
N ASP A 115 -32.88 -43.62 17.53
CA ASP A 115 -33.92 -42.94 18.30
C ASP A 115 -34.91 -42.18 17.40
N PRO A 116 -36.21 -42.51 17.41
CA PRO A 116 -37.24 -41.75 16.72
C PRO A 116 -37.23 -40.24 17.01
N PHE A 117 -36.93 -39.81 18.23
CA PHE A 117 -36.90 -38.38 18.57
C PHE A 117 -35.81 -37.66 17.76
N ILE A 118 -34.60 -38.24 17.67
CA ILE A 118 -33.50 -37.67 16.89
C ILE A 118 -33.84 -37.61 15.39
N ILE A 119 -34.59 -38.59 14.88
CA ILE A 119 -35.08 -38.54 13.49
C ILE A 119 -36.09 -37.40 13.31
N LEU A 120 -37.05 -37.29 14.22
CA LEU A 120 -38.18 -36.36 14.14
C LEU A 120 -37.85 -34.95 14.66
N PHE A 121 -36.69 -34.73 15.29
CA PHE A 121 -36.30 -33.43 15.83
C PHE A 121 -36.41 -32.30 14.80
N ALA A 122 -36.03 -32.56 13.54
CA ALA A 122 -36.11 -31.59 12.45
C ALA A 122 -37.55 -31.17 12.07
N PHE A 123 -38.58 -31.86 12.57
CA PHE A 123 -39.98 -31.48 12.38
C PHE A 123 -40.47 -30.50 13.45
N PHE A 124 -39.85 -30.50 14.63
CA PHE A 124 -40.21 -29.63 15.76
C PHE A 124 -39.23 -28.47 15.96
N TYR A 125 -38.14 -28.49 15.20
CA TYR A 125 -37.08 -27.49 15.23
C TYR A 125 -36.53 -27.28 13.82
N ASP A 126 -37.09 -26.29 13.12
CA ASP A 126 -36.77 -26.00 11.73
C ASP A 126 -35.63 -24.95 11.58
N LEU A 127 -35.41 -24.46 10.36
CA LEU A 127 -34.38 -23.47 10.07
C LEU A 127 -34.69 -22.08 10.67
N GLU A 128 -35.96 -21.73 10.82
CA GLU A 128 -36.38 -20.46 11.43
C GLU A 128 -36.15 -20.53 12.93
N ASP A 129 -36.59 -21.60 13.59
CA ASP A 129 -36.29 -21.90 15.00
C ASP A 129 -34.78 -21.86 15.25
N LYS A 130 -34.00 -22.51 14.37
CA LYS A 130 -32.54 -22.52 14.47
C LYS A 130 -31.95 -21.11 14.43
N GLN A 131 -32.36 -20.28 13.46
CA GLN A 131 -31.86 -18.91 13.37
C GLN A 131 -32.28 -18.09 14.60
N HIS A 132 -33.54 -18.23 15.01
CA HIS A 132 -34.11 -17.51 16.15
C HIS A 132 -33.39 -17.83 17.45
N PHE A 133 -33.36 -19.10 17.88
CA PHE A 133 -32.75 -19.47 19.17
C PHE A 133 -31.23 -19.32 19.18
N LYS A 134 -30.55 -19.46 18.02
CA LYS A 134 -29.13 -19.12 17.93
C LYS A 134 -28.90 -17.62 18.15
N GLN A 135 -29.77 -16.78 17.60
CA GLN A 135 -29.71 -15.34 17.80
C GLN A 135 -30.01 -14.98 19.26
N GLU A 136 -31.01 -15.58 19.90
CA GLU A 136 -31.31 -15.38 21.33
C GLU A 136 -30.09 -15.71 22.22
N VAL A 137 -29.43 -16.86 22.00
CA VAL A 137 -28.21 -17.21 22.75
C VAL A 137 -27.06 -16.23 22.47
N THR A 138 -26.97 -15.71 21.25
CA THR A 138 -25.98 -14.70 20.88
C THR A 138 -26.22 -13.40 21.63
N ASP A 139 -27.47 -12.95 21.69
CA ASP A 139 -27.85 -11.69 22.33
C ASP A 139 -27.68 -11.77 23.84
N LEU A 140 -28.07 -12.88 24.49
CA LEU A 140 -27.76 -13.12 25.91
C LEU A 140 -26.25 -13.04 26.21
N GLY A 141 -25.41 -13.59 25.33
CA GLY A 141 -23.96 -13.48 25.49
C GLY A 141 -23.41 -12.07 25.24
N ARG A 142 -24.03 -11.28 24.35
CA ARG A 142 -23.66 -9.88 24.10
C ARG A 142 -24.06 -8.99 25.26
N ASP A 143 -25.26 -9.19 25.80
CA ASP A 143 -25.74 -8.52 27.01
C ASP A 143 -24.73 -8.75 28.15
N LEU A 144 -24.25 -9.99 28.30
CA LEU A 144 -23.21 -10.33 29.28
C LEU A 144 -21.88 -9.60 29.01
N ILE A 145 -21.44 -9.46 27.75
CA ILE A 145 -20.22 -8.71 27.39
C ILE A 145 -20.36 -7.22 27.73
N GLU A 146 -21.52 -6.62 27.40
CA GLU A 146 -21.81 -5.21 27.62
C GLU A 146 -21.89 -4.89 29.12
N GLU A 147 -22.64 -5.67 29.89
CA GLU A 147 -22.79 -5.47 31.34
C GLU A 147 -21.49 -5.66 32.11
N LEU A 148 -20.70 -6.67 31.72
CA LEU A 148 -19.41 -6.93 32.35
C LEU A 148 -18.32 -5.98 31.85
N ASN A 149 -18.58 -5.15 30.82
CA ASN A 149 -17.59 -4.29 30.17
C ASN A 149 -16.32 -5.07 29.80
N LEU A 150 -16.48 -6.18 29.07
CA LEU A 150 -15.37 -7.02 28.60
C LEU A 150 -14.81 -6.46 27.29
N GLU A 151 -13.60 -5.91 27.34
CA GLU A 151 -12.90 -5.46 26.13
C GLU A 151 -12.38 -6.66 25.34
N ASN A 152 -12.59 -6.68 24.02
CA ASN A 152 -12.12 -7.73 23.11
C ASN A 152 -12.64 -9.14 23.47
N ALA A 153 -13.96 -9.30 23.59
CA ALA A 153 -14.62 -10.59 23.81
C ALA A 153 -15.68 -10.88 22.74
N LYS A 154 -15.91 -12.16 22.47
CA LYS A 154 -16.95 -12.66 21.55
C LYS A 154 -17.76 -13.79 22.17
N VAL A 155 -18.96 -13.98 21.62
CA VAL A 155 -19.88 -15.05 22.01
C VAL A 155 -19.74 -16.23 21.05
N HIS A 156 -19.67 -17.44 21.59
CA HIS A 156 -19.87 -18.68 20.86
C HIS A 156 -21.23 -19.30 21.21
N PRO A 157 -22.28 -19.05 20.40
CA PRO A 157 -23.62 -19.54 20.66
C PRO A 157 -23.83 -20.96 20.10
N VAL A 158 -24.46 -21.83 20.87
CA VAL A 158 -24.90 -23.15 20.44
C VAL A 158 -26.38 -23.34 20.78
N ASP A 159 -27.17 -23.42 19.72
CA ASP A 159 -28.60 -23.71 19.74
C ASP A 159 -28.88 -25.21 19.93
N PHE A 160 -30.15 -25.63 19.84
CA PHE A 160 -30.57 -27.03 19.93
C PHE A 160 -30.17 -27.89 18.70
N TYR A 161 -29.59 -27.27 17.66
CA TYR A 161 -29.19 -27.85 16.37
C TYR A 161 -27.66 -27.68 16.16
N GLY A 162 -26.85 -28.16 17.11
CA GLY A 162 -25.38 -28.18 17.03
C GLY A 162 -24.79 -29.56 16.65
N PRO A 163 -23.57 -29.66 16.10
CA PRO A 163 -22.95 -30.96 15.75
C PRO A 163 -22.87 -31.96 16.91
N ASN A 164 -22.70 -31.46 18.14
CA ASN A 164 -22.73 -32.24 19.38
C ASN A 164 -23.97 -31.96 20.23
N ASN A 165 -24.88 -31.08 19.77
CA ASN A 165 -26.04 -30.59 20.51
C ASN A 165 -27.38 -30.93 19.83
N TYR A 166 -27.34 -31.61 18.69
CA TYR A 166 -28.51 -32.00 17.92
C TYR A 166 -29.43 -32.90 18.73
N GLY A 167 -30.68 -32.50 18.92
CA GLY A 167 -31.64 -33.24 19.75
C GLY A 167 -31.31 -33.20 21.24
N GLN A 168 -30.58 -32.19 21.70
CA GLN A 168 -30.50 -31.87 23.11
C GLN A 168 -31.64 -30.93 23.51
N ASP A 169 -31.96 -30.96 24.80
CA ASP A 169 -32.98 -30.16 25.47
C ASP A 169 -32.35 -28.98 26.23
N PHE A 170 -31.24 -28.49 25.71
CA PHE A 170 -30.55 -27.32 26.25
C PHE A 170 -29.80 -26.58 25.14
N VAL A 171 -29.61 -25.30 25.36
CA VAL A 171 -28.67 -24.45 24.61
C VAL A 171 -27.54 -24.03 25.53
N TRP A 172 -26.45 -23.56 24.95
CA TRP A 172 -25.38 -22.95 25.73
C TRP A 172 -24.65 -21.87 24.95
N GLY A 173 -24.13 -20.90 25.68
CA GLY A 173 -23.25 -19.85 25.17
C GLY A 173 -21.96 -19.80 25.96
N ALA A 174 -20.88 -19.43 25.29
CA ALA A 174 -19.58 -19.20 25.91
C ALA A 174 -19.02 -17.85 25.47
N VAL A 175 -18.73 -16.97 26.43
CA VAL A 175 -17.97 -15.75 26.18
C VAL A 175 -16.48 -16.04 26.34
N ILE A 176 -15.73 -15.75 25.28
CA ILE A 176 -14.29 -16.00 25.16
C ILE A 176 -13.58 -14.75 24.63
N PRO A 177 -12.26 -14.63 24.80
CA PRO A 177 -11.48 -13.56 24.17
C PRO A 177 -11.66 -13.55 22.64
N GLU A 178 -11.65 -12.36 22.03
CA GLU A 178 -11.78 -12.16 20.59
C GLU A 178 -10.69 -12.90 19.80
N ASP A 179 -9.46 -12.92 20.34
CA ASP A 179 -8.28 -13.56 19.77
C ASP A 179 -8.23 -15.09 20.00
N ALA A 180 -9.10 -15.63 20.85
CA ALA A 180 -9.18 -17.06 21.08
C ALA A 180 -9.72 -17.81 19.85
N PRO A 181 -9.05 -18.87 19.38
CA PRO A 181 -9.43 -19.58 18.15
C PRO A 181 -10.73 -20.37 18.30
N THR A 182 -10.96 -20.96 19.46
CA THR A 182 -12.10 -21.85 19.76
C THR A 182 -12.34 -21.88 21.25
N VAL A 183 -13.58 -22.13 21.67
CA VAL A 183 -13.95 -22.38 23.09
C VAL A 183 -13.11 -23.46 23.77
N GLN A 184 -12.64 -24.46 23.02
CA GLN A 184 -11.81 -25.56 23.55
C GLN A 184 -10.43 -25.11 24.06
N ARG A 185 -9.99 -23.91 23.67
CA ARG A 185 -8.71 -23.31 24.04
C ARG A 185 -8.96 -21.92 24.63
N ALA A 186 -9.94 -21.77 25.50
CA ALA A 186 -10.17 -20.54 26.23
C ALA A 186 -10.76 -20.90 27.59
N TYR A 187 -10.51 -20.06 28.60
CA TYR A 187 -11.40 -20.06 29.75
C TYR A 187 -12.65 -19.29 29.33
N GLN A 188 -13.81 -19.85 29.62
CA GLN A 188 -15.10 -19.41 29.10
C GLN A 188 -15.93 -18.86 30.25
N LEU A 189 -16.57 -17.71 30.09
CA LEU A 189 -17.77 -17.42 30.87
C LEU A 189 -18.92 -18.18 30.20
N PHE A 190 -19.28 -19.31 30.81
CA PHE A 190 -20.18 -20.28 30.23
C PHE A 190 -21.57 -20.17 30.85
N PHE A 191 -22.60 -20.26 30.00
CA PHE A 191 -23.98 -20.42 30.44
C PHE A 191 -24.67 -21.50 29.59
N LYS A 192 -25.47 -22.31 30.26
CA LYS A 192 -26.31 -23.36 29.69
C LYS A 192 -27.72 -23.15 30.18
N ILE A 193 -28.68 -23.18 29.27
CA ILE A 193 -30.10 -23.01 29.56
C ILE A 193 -30.80 -24.29 29.15
N SER A 194 -31.44 -24.96 30.10
CA SER A 194 -32.19 -26.20 29.90
C SER A 194 -33.60 -26.09 30.47
N ALA A 195 -34.38 -27.18 30.35
CA ALA A 195 -35.71 -27.28 30.94
C ALA A 195 -35.74 -27.02 32.47
N ASP A 196 -34.61 -27.28 33.14
CA ASP A 196 -34.44 -27.18 34.59
C ASP A 196 -33.92 -25.82 35.08
N GLY A 197 -33.67 -24.87 34.17
CA GLY A 197 -33.17 -23.52 34.48
C GLY A 197 -31.80 -23.22 33.86
N ILE A 198 -31.04 -22.35 34.52
CA ILE A 198 -29.76 -21.83 34.04
C ILE A 198 -28.62 -22.44 34.87
N ASN A 199 -27.62 -22.96 34.18
CA ASN A 199 -26.35 -23.36 34.79
C ASN A 199 -25.22 -22.54 34.17
N GLY A 200 -24.23 -22.14 34.95
CA GLY A 200 -23.11 -21.38 34.41
C GLY A 200 -21.97 -21.14 35.38
N GLY A 201 -20.90 -20.51 34.89
CA GLY A 201 -19.68 -20.24 35.65
C GLY A 201 -18.45 -20.07 34.74
N ILE A 202 -17.26 -20.34 35.26
CA ILE A 202 -16.03 -20.42 34.47
C ILE A 202 -15.82 -21.87 34.04
N HIS A 203 -15.74 -22.09 32.72
CA HIS A 203 -15.39 -23.39 32.16
C HIS A 203 -13.99 -23.34 31.52
N LYS A 204 -13.19 -24.36 31.79
CA LYS A 204 -11.88 -24.54 31.16
C LYS A 204 -12.05 -25.28 29.83
N GLY A 205 -11.58 -24.67 28.74
CA GLY A 205 -11.43 -25.37 27.48
C GLY A 205 -10.56 -26.63 27.61
N HIS A 206 -11.07 -27.79 27.19
CA HIS A 206 -10.42 -29.09 27.37
C HIS A 206 -9.03 -29.25 26.68
N LYS A 207 -8.58 -28.27 25.88
CA LYS A 207 -7.24 -28.25 25.25
C LYS A 207 -6.25 -27.34 25.99
N ILE A 208 -6.62 -26.75 27.12
CA ILE A 208 -5.73 -25.96 27.98
C ILE A 208 -4.92 -26.91 28.88
N ALA A 209 -3.60 -26.75 28.88
CA ALA A 209 -2.68 -27.53 29.72
C ALA A 209 -2.55 -26.94 31.13
N GLY A 210 -2.48 -27.79 32.17
CA GLY A 210 -2.33 -27.40 33.57
C GLY A 210 -3.63 -27.49 34.38
N ASP A 211 -3.58 -27.95 35.63
CA ASP A 211 -4.74 -28.20 36.50
C ASP A 211 -5.13 -26.96 37.34
N GLU A 212 -5.01 -25.76 36.76
CA GLU A 212 -5.05 -24.53 37.57
C GLU A 212 -6.44 -24.21 38.13
N ILE A 213 -7.56 -24.67 37.54
CA ILE A 213 -8.93 -24.52 38.06
C ILE A 213 -9.86 -25.65 37.55
N GLU A 214 -10.74 -26.17 38.40
CA GLU A 214 -11.90 -27.03 38.05
C GLU A 214 -13.13 -26.20 37.63
N ASP A 215 -13.97 -26.72 36.71
CA ASP A 215 -15.17 -26.03 36.24
C ASP A 215 -16.10 -25.62 37.40
N THR A 216 -16.53 -24.36 37.42
CA THR A 216 -17.31 -23.79 38.54
C THR A 216 -18.81 -23.74 38.28
N GLU A 217 -19.37 -24.78 37.65
CA GLU A 217 -20.78 -24.82 37.24
C GLU A 217 -21.72 -24.76 38.46
N LYS A 218 -22.49 -23.66 38.58
CA LYS A 218 -23.56 -23.49 39.57
C LYS A 218 -24.90 -23.40 38.86
N LYS A 219 -25.98 -23.73 39.59
CA LYS A 219 -27.36 -23.59 39.12
C LYS A 219 -27.95 -22.28 39.64
N TYR A 220 -28.66 -21.56 38.77
CA TYR A 220 -29.27 -20.25 39.06
C TYR A 220 -30.77 -20.27 38.82
N SER A 221 -31.50 -19.53 39.66
CA SER A 221 -32.95 -19.37 39.59
C SER A 221 -33.40 -18.33 38.56
N SER A 222 -32.55 -17.37 38.21
CA SER A 222 -32.82 -16.30 37.27
C SER A 222 -31.57 -15.91 36.49
N TRP A 223 -31.74 -15.19 35.37
CA TRP A 223 -30.63 -14.69 34.58
C TRP A 223 -29.85 -13.61 35.32
N GLU A 224 -30.56 -12.80 36.10
CA GLU A 224 -29.99 -11.74 36.94
C GLU A 224 -29.09 -12.32 38.05
N ASP A 225 -29.48 -13.45 38.65
CA ASP A 225 -28.64 -14.15 39.64
C ASP A 225 -27.34 -14.68 39.01
N PHE A 226 -27.43 -15.18 37.77
CA PHE A 226 -26.27 -15.63 37.01
C PHE A 226 -25.35 -14.45 36.66
N GLN A 227 -25.88 -13.35 36.12
CA GLN A 227 -25.12 -12.15 35.78
C GLN A 227 -24.34 -11.61 36.98
N LYS A 228 -24.97 -11.59 38.16
CA LYS A 228 -24.36 -11.12 39.39
C LYS A 228 -23.18 -11.98 39.84
N ASP A 229 -23.31 -13.30 39.79
CA ASP A 229 -22.21 -14.21 40.18
C ASP A 229 -21.06 -14.16 39.16
N VAL A 230 -21.36 -14.00 37.87
CA VAL A 230 -20.34 -13.86 36.81
C VAL A 230 -19.60 -12.52 36.88
N PHE A 231 -20.24 -11.45 37.34
CA PHE A 231 -19.57 -10.17 37.60
C PHE A 231 -18.38 -10.33 38.54
N ASP A 232 -18.53 -11.11 39.60
CA ASP A 232 -17.46 -11.40 40.55
C ASP A 232 -16.35 -12.29 39.95
N LEU A 233 -16.67 -13.07 38.91
CA LEU A 233 -15.75 -13.96 38.20
C LEU A 233 -14.97 -13.25 37.07
N LYS A 234 -15.34 -12.02 36.68
CA LYS A 234 -14.71 -11.26 35.59
C LYS A 234 -13.19 -11.19 35.73
N SER A 235 -12.69 -10.70 36.86
CA SER A 235 -11.25 -10.49 37.08
C SER A 235 -10.46 -11.80 36.97
N GLN A 236 -11.07 -12.90 37.42
CA GLN A 236 -10.48 -14.24 37.32
C GLN A 236 -10.43 -14.70 35.86
N TRP A 237 -11.52 -14.54 35.11
CA TRP A 237 -11.57 -14.87 33.68
C TRP A 237 -10.55 -14.08 32.85
N GLU A 238 -10.37 -12.78 33.11
CA GLU A 238 -9.37 -11.95 32.43
C GLU A 238 -7.95 -12.43 32.72
N SER A 239 -7.63 -12.66 34.00
CA SER A 239 -6.31 -13.17 34.43
C SER A 239 -5.96 -14.50 33.77
N LEU A 240 -6.92 -15.42 33.75
CA LEU A 240 -6.76 -16.75 33.18
C LEU A 240 -6.61 -16.77 31.67
N ASN A 241 -7.29 -15.88 30.96
CA ASN A 241 -7.16 -15.79 29.51
C ASN A 241 -5.89 -15.02 29.09
N ASN A 242 -5.49 -14.01 29.85
CA ASN A 242 -4.23 -13.29 29.63
C ASN A 242 -3.00 -14.21 29.75
N SER A 243 -3.07 -15.26 30.57
CA SER A 243 -1.95 -16.21 30.73
C SER A 243 -1.78 -17.20 29.57
N LEU A 244 -2.78 -17.35 28.69
CA LEU A 244 -2.86 -18.51 27.80
C LEU A 244 -2.45 -18.30 26.34
N ASN A 245 -2.17 -17.07 25.89
CA ASN A 245 -1.52 -16.75 24.59
C ASN A 245 -1.89 -17.72 23.44
N PHE A 246 -3.21 -17.83 23.17
CA PHE A 246 -3.90 -19.07 22.79
C PHE A 246 -3.66 -19.66 21.40
N ASN A 247 -3.13 -18.86 20.48
CA ASN A 247 -2.92 -19.29 19.09
C ASN A 247 -1.46 -19.51 18.74
N PHE A 248 -0.59 -18.76 19.38
CA PHE A 248 0.82 -18.76 19.04
C PHE A 248 1.56 -19.99 19.60
N GLN A 249 1.31 -20.39 20.86
CA GLN A 249 2.11 -21.44 21.50
C GLN A 249 1.95 -22.83 20.86
N LYS A 250 0.72 -23.20 20.46
CA LYS A 250 0.49 -24.48 19.79
C LYS A 250 1.08 -24.47 18.38
N ASP A 251 0.84 -23.39 17.63
CA ASP A 251 1.33 -23.27 16.26
C ASP A 251 2.85 -23.17 16.23
N GLU A 252 3.45 -22.50 17.21
CA GLU A 252 4.90 -22.44 17.43
C GLU A 252 5.46 -23.82 17.74
N ARG A 253 4.81 -24.61 18.61
CA ARG A 253 5.23 -25.99 18.88
C ARG A 253 5.11 -26.88 17.64
N GLU A 254 4.03 -26.76 16.87
CA GLU A 254 3.80 -27.54 15.65
C GLU A 254 4.81 -27.19 14.55
N PHE A 255 5.06 -25.89 14.35
CA PHE A 255 6.06 -25.37 13.43
C PHE A 255 7.47 -25.78 13.83
N LEU A 256 7.88 -25.57 15.09
CA LEU A 256 9.20 -25.95 15.60
C LEU A 256 9.43 -27.47 15.48
N ASN A 257 8.41 -28.29 15.71
CA ASN A 257 8.52 -29.75 15.55
C ASN A 257 8.63 -30.17 14.07
N ARG A 258 8.05 -29.41 13.14
CA ARG A 258 8.16 -29.69 11.70
C ARG A 258 9.51 -29.25 11.15
N ILE A 259 9.94 -28.02 11.44
CA ILE A 259 11.22 -27.50 10.94
C ILE A 259 12.41 -28.32 11.46
N LYS A 260 12.37 -28.81 12.71
CA LYS A 260 13.39 -29.71 13.28
C LYS A 260 13.52 -31.06 12.56
N LYS A 261 12.53 -31.44 11.74
CA LYS A 261 12.55 -32.68 10.96
C LYS A 261 13.04 -32.48 9.53
N GLU A 262 13.27 -31.24 9.12
CA GLU A 262 13.93 -30.92 7.85
C GLU A 262 15.45 -30.79 8.08
N PRO A 263 16.28 -31.12 7.09
CA PRO A 263 17.70 -30.84 7.20
C PRO A 263 17.96 -29.32 7.16
N ILE A 264 18.99 -28.90 7.92
CA ILE A 264 19.14 -27.51 8.35
C ILE A 264 19.42 -26.56 7.18
N ASP A 265 20.18 -27.01 6.19
CA ASP A 265 20.57 -26.22 5.02
C ASP A 265 19.36 -25.99 4.10
N GLU A 266 18.56 -27.02 3.86
CA GLU A 266 17.34 -26.95 3.06
C GLU A 266 16.26 -26.11 3.75
N ALA A 267 16.13 -26.23 5.07
CA ALA A 267 15.22 -25.38 5.85
C ALA A 267 15.64 -23.91 5.80
N ALA A 268 16.95 -23.63 5.87
CA ALA A 268 17.49 -22.28 5.72
C ALA A 268 17.26 -21.72 4.31
N VAL A 269 17.43 -22.54 3.26
CA VAL A 269 17.15 -22.16 1.87
C VAL A 269 15.67 -21.88 1.67
N TYR A 270 14.78 -22.74 2.17
CA TYR A 270 13.33 -22.55 2.07
C TYR A 270 12.88 -21.24 2.71
N ILE A 271 13.35 -20.95 3.94
CA ILE A 271 13.05 -19.69 4.61
C ILE A 271 13.67 -18.51 3.86
N GLY A 272 14.90 -18.66 3.35
CA GLY A 272 15.58 -17.65 2.54
C GLY A 272 14.81 -17.30 1.26
N GLN A 273 14.23 -18.30 0.58
CA GLN A 273 13.36 -18.09 -0.58
C GLN A 273 12.08 -17.34 -0.20
N LEU A 274 11.40 -17.73 0.88
CA LEU A 274 10.18 -17.03 1.35
C LEU A 274 10.46 -15.57 1.72
N ILE A 275 11.57 -15.29 2.41
CA ILE A 275 11.96 -13.92 2.74
C ILE A 275 12.34 -13.14 1.47
N GLY A 276 13.09 -13.77 0.54
CA GLY A 276 13.41 -13.16 -0.75
C GLY A 276 12.16 -12.84 -1.58
N MET A 277 11.11 -13.66 -1.50
CA MET A 277 9.81 -13.42 -2.13
C MET A 277 9.12 -12.20 -1.51
N LEU A 278 9.08 -12.09 -0.17
CA LEU A 278 8.54 -10.91 0.51
C LEU A 278 9.30 -9.63 0.16
N GLU A 279 10.62 -9.74 -0.01
CA GLU A 279 11.46 -8.61 -0.40
C GLU A 279 11.32 -8.25 -1.89
N SER A 280 10.78 -9.10 -2.75
CA SER A 280 10.73 -8.87 -4.21
C SER A 280 9.32 -8.64 -4.75
N LEU A 281 8.29 -9.05 -4.02
CA LEU A 281 6.88 -8.94 -4.39
C LEU A 281 6.15 -8.07 -3.34
N PRO A 282 5.11 -7.29 -3.71
CA PRO A 282 4.35 -6.46 -2.78
C PRO A 282 3.37 -7.30 -1.94
N ILE A 283 3.92 -8.23 -1.15
CA ILE A 283 3.17 -9.19 -0.35
C ILE A 283 2.93 -8.58 1.03
N ASN A 284 1.71 -8.10 1.27
CA ASN A 284 1.25 -7.77 2.63
C ASN A 284 0.74 -9.04 3.33
N ASP A 285 0.58 -8.98 4.66
CA ASP A 285 -0.03 -10.06 5.43
C ASP A 285 -1.54 -10.16 5.10
N GLU A 286 -1.84 -10.82 3.99
CA GLU A 286 -3.18 -10.93 3.40
C GLU A 286 -3.83 -12.30 3.67
N GLU A 287 -5.16 -12.34 3.72
CA GLU A 287 -5.94 -13.56 4.00
C GLU A 287 -5.78 -14.66 2.94
N LYS A 288 -5.39 -14.31 1.72
CA LYS A 288 -5.19 -15.26 0.61
C LYS A 288 -3.88 -16.02 0.69
N LEU A 289 -2.92 -15.58 1.50
CA LEU A 289 -1.66 -16.28 1.73
C LEU A 289 -1.88 -17.35 2.78
N VAL A 290 -1.24 -18.51 2.66
CA VAL A 290 -1.32 -19.58 3.66
C VAL A 290 0.05 -20.19 3.91
N PHE A 291 0.44 -20.23 5.18
CA PHE A 291 1.66 -20.82 5.71
C PHE A 291 1.31 -22.07 6.49
N SER A 292 1.41 -23.24 5.88
CA SER A 292 0.95 -24.49 6.49
C SER A 292 2.10 -25.40 6.89
N VAL A 293 1.89 -26.13 8.00
CA VAL A 293 2.76 -27.21 8.48
C VAL A 293 2.08 -28.60 8.37
N LYS A 294 0.89 -28.63 7.75
CA LYS A 294 0.10 -29.85 7.55
C LYS A 294 0.77 -30.79 6.55
N ASN A 295 0.27 -32.03 6.45
CA ASN A 295 0.81 -33.06 5.56
C ASN A 295 2.31 -33.38 5.76
N LYS A 296 2.85 -33.06 6.94
CA LYS A 296 4.25 -33.26 7.31
C LYS A 296 5.24 -32.52 6.39
N GLN A 297 4.86 -31.34 5.89
CA GLN A 297 5.73 -30.46 5.08
C GLN A 297 5.62 -29.01 5.56
N LEU A 298 6.61 -28.18 5.24
CA LEU A 298 6.44 -26.72 5.26
C LEU A 298 5.85 -26.30 3.90
N SER A 299 4.83 -25.47 3.93
CA SER A 299 4.10 -25.12 2.72
C SER A 299 3.70 -23.65 2.69
N PHE A 300 3.98 -23.00 1.57
CA PHE A 300 3.49 -21.69 1.21
C PHE A 300 2.53 -21.81 0.03
N GLN A 301 1.34 -21.26 0.20
CA GLN A 301 0.24 -21.34 -0.76
C GLN A 301 -0.37 -19.95 -0.98
N VAL A 302 -0.94 -19.77 -2.17
CA VAL A 302 -1.78 -18.62 -2.51
C VAL A 302 -3.16 -19.16 -2.88
N GLY A 303 -4.18 -18.80 -2.10
CA GLY A 303 -5.49 -19.44 -2.16
C GLY A 303 -5.38 -20.93 -1.79
N ASN A 304 -5.78 -21.80 -2.73
CA ASN A 304 -5.66 -23.26 -2.60
C ASN A 304 -4.47 -23.85 -3.39
N ARG A 305 -3.60 -23.02 -3.99
CA ARG A 305 -2.50 -23.47 -4.84
C ARG A 305 -1.20 -23.52 -4.06
N TYR A 306 -0.54 -24.67 -4.10
CA TYR A 306 0.81 -24.83 -3.59
C TYR A 306 1.81 -24.07 -4.45
N CYS A 307 2.56 -23.15 -3.84
CA CYS A 307 3.52 -22.31 -4.55
C CYS A 307 4.97 -22.70 -4.24
N LEU A 308 5.28 -22.96 -2.97
CA LEU A 308 6.59 -23.43 -2.54
C LEU A 308 6.44 -24.34 -1.31
N ASN A 309 7.00 -25.54 -1.35
CA ASN A 309 6.95 -26.51 -0.26
C ASN A 309 8.34 -27.10 0.03
N LEU A 310 8.56 -27.49 1.29
CA LEU A 310 9.72 -28.28 1.72
C LEU A 310 9.25 -29.52 2.49
N LYS A 311 9.70 -30.69 2.04
CA LYS A 311 9.39 -31.98 2.66
C LYS A 311 10.55 -32.95 2.55
N ASN A 312 11.08 -33.39 3.69
CA ASN A 312 12.20 -34.33 3.77
C ASN A 312 13.42 -33.88 2.95
N GLY A 313 13.76 -32.59 2.99
CA GLY A 313 14.88 -32.02 2.23
C GLY A 313 14.65 -31.89 0.71
N LYS A 314 13.42 -32.08 0.24
CA LYS A 314 13.04 -31.90 -1.17
C LYS A 314 12.00 -30.80 -1.33
N PHE A 315 12.09 -30.09 -2.44
CA PHE A 315 11.28 -28.91 -2.71
C PHE A 315 10.26 -29.16 -3.81
N ASP A 316 9.06 -28.63 -3.62
CA ASP A 316 8.07 -28.50 -4.67
C ASP A 316 7.83 -27.01 -4.92
N PHE A 317 7.75 -26.58 -6.17
CA PHE A 317 7.67 -25.15 -6.49
C PHE A 317 6.98 -24.91 -7.83
N ILE A 318 6.39 -23.72 -7.97
CA ILE A 318 5.80 -23.28 -9.22
C ILE A 318 6.77 -22.45 -10.05
N VAL A 319 6.64 -22.53 -11.37
CA VAL A 319 7.29 -21.63 -12.35
C VAL A 319 6.29 -21.28 -13.46
N PRO A 320 6.52 -20.20 -14.24
CA PRO A 320 5.67 -19.85 -15.37
C PRO A 320 5.63 -20.98 -16.41
N THR A 321 4.51 -21.14 -17.14
CA THR A 321 4.31 -22.30 -18.03
C THR A 321 5.26 -22.38 -19.22
N ASN A 322 5.93 -21.28 -19.58
CA ASN A 322 7.00 -21.24 -20.58
C ASN A 322 8.34 -21.80 -20.06
N ILE A 323 8.51 -22.00 -18.75
CA ILE A 323 9.73 -22.56 -18.15
C ILE A 323 9.62 -24.09 -18.08
N GLN A 324 10.55 -24.76 -18.77
CA GLN A 324 10.66 -26.21 -18.74
C GLN A 324 11.87 -26.66 -17.93
N ILE A 325 11.62 -27.55 -16.98
CA ILE A 325 12.64 -28.14 -16.13
C ILE A 325 12.70 -29.65 -16.40
N GLU A 326 13.85 -30.10 -16.90
CA GLU A 326 14.09 -31.51 -17.20
C GLU A 326 14.29 -32.33 -15.91
N ASN A 327 13.95 -33.62 -15.96
CA ASN A 327 14.19 -34.60 -14.89
C ASN A 327 13.41 -34.40 -13.58
N LEU A 328 12.34 -33.59 -13.58
CA LEU A 328 11.41 -33.47 -12.46
C LEU A 328 9.99 -33.83 -12.88
N ARG A 329 9.23 -34.43 -11.96
CA ARG A 329 7.79 -34.64 -12.14
C ARG A 329 7.09 -33.28 -12.08
N LYS A 330 6.16 -33.05 -12.99
CA LYS A 330 5.36 -31.81 -13.05
C LYS A 330 3.86 -32.08 -13.10
N GLU A 331 3.07 -31.11 -12.66
CA GLU A 331 1.61 -31.11 -12.76
C GLU A 331 1.11 -29.73 -13.22
N GLU A 332 0.18 -29.70 -14.17
CA GLU A 332 -0.47 -28.47 -14.62
C GLU A 332 -1.71 -28.19 -13.78
N PHE A 333 -1.90 -26.92 -13.39
CA PHE A 333 -3.14 -26.53 -12.73
C PHE A 333 -4.32 -26.57 -13.71
N SER A 334 -5.51 -26.92 -13.20
CA SER A 334 -6.72 -27.08 -14.02
C SER A 334 -7.20 -25.78 -14.66
N ASN A 335 -7.13 -24.64 -13.96
CA ASN A 335 -7.40 -23.30 -14.52
C ASN A 335 -7.03 -22.17 -13.53
N PRO A 336 -6.41 -21.04 -13.94
CA PRO A 336 -5.68 -20.81 -15.19
C PRO A 336 -4.35 -21.56 -15.25
N LYS A 337 -3.87 -21.80 -16.48
CA LYS A 337 -2.61 -22.49 -16.81
C LYS A 337 -1.43 -21.51 -16.97
N ASN A 338 -1.29 -20.58 -16.03
CA ASN A 338 -0.23 -19.57 -15.99
C ASN A 338 1.04 -20.06 -15.27
N ALA A 339 0.93 -21.08 -14.43
CA ALA A 339 2.06 -21.73 -13.78
C ALA A 339 1.96 -23.26 -13.83
N VAL A 340 3.10 -23.94 -13.72
CA VAL A 340 3.24 -25.39 -13.54
C VAL A 340 3.98 -25.65 -12.23
N ILE A 341 3.54 -26.64 -11.45
CA ILE A 341 4.27 -27.08 -10.25
C ILE A 341 5.20 -28.25 -10.59
N TYR A 342 6.45 -28.16 -10.13
CA TYR A 342 7.45 -29.23 -10.18
C TYR A 342 7.66 -29.81 -8.78
N TYR A 343 7.93 -31.12 -8.71
CA TYR A 343 8.06 -31.86 -7.46
C TYR A 343 9.44 -32.48 -7.28
N GLY A 344 9.92 -32.50 -6.04
CA GLY A 344 11.08 -33.31 -5.64
C GLY A 344 12.45 -32.72 -5.97
N ALA A 345 12.56 -31.40 -6.12
CA ALA A 345 13.80 -30.72 -6.44
C ALA A 345 14.78 -30.63 -5.27
N ASP A 346 16.06 -30.41 -5.59
CA ASP A 346 17.11 -30.11 -4.63
C ASP A 346 17.35 -28.60 -4.47
N THR A 347 18.23 -28.26 -3.53
CA THR A 347 18.63 -26.90 -3.21
C THR A 347 19.19 -26.13 -4.40
N GLU A 348 20.01 -26.78 -5.24
CA GLU A 348 20.64 -26.12 -6.39
C GLU A 348 19.59 -25.67 -7.39
N MET A 349 18.60 -26.53 -7.66
CA MET A 349 17.52 -26.23 -8.58
C MET A 349 16.62 -25.09 -8.12
N ILE A 350 16.30 -25.05 -6.83
CA ILE A 350 15.52 -23.96 -6.24
C ILE A 350 16.27 -22.63 -6.31
N VAL A 351 17.55 -22.64 -5.95
CA VAL A 351 18.38 -21.43 -6.02
C VAL A 351 18.51 -20.93 -7.46
N LYS A 352 18.69 -21.85 -8.42
CA LYS A 352 18.77 -21.53 -9.86
C LYS A 352 17.47 -20.89 -10.39
N HIS A 353 16.32 -21.38 -9.97
CA HIS A 353 15.00 -20.95 -10.46
C HIS A 353 14.28 -19.95 -9.53
N SER A 354 15.01 -19.31 -8.60
CA SER A 354 14.42 -18.37 -7.62
C SER A 354 13.58 -17.27 -8.29
N ALA A 355 14.10 -16.67 -9.37
CA ALA A 355 13.40 -15.61 -10.09
C ALA A 355 12.10 -16.11 -10.75
N ASP A 356 12.15 -17.28 -11.38
CA ASP A 356 10.99 -17.91 -12.02
C ASP A 356 9.91 -18.24 -10.97
N ILE A 357 10.32 -18.74 -9.79
CA ILE A 357 9.42 -19.02 -8.67
C ILE A 357 8.71 -17.74 -8.23
N PHE A 358 9.44 -16.63 -8.12
CA PHE A 358 8.90 -15.36 -7.63
C PHE A 358 7.90 -14.78 -8.64
N GLU A 359 8.22 -14.83 -9.93
CA GLU A 359 7.31 -14.40 -11.00
C GLU A 359 5.99 -15.19 -10.97
N ALA A 360 6.08 -16.53 -10.93
CA ALA A 360 4.90 -17.38 -10.89
C ALA A 360 4.04 -17.15 -9.64
N VAL A 361 4.67 -16.97 -8.47
CA VAL A 361 3.97 -16.62 -7.24
C VAL A 361 3.29 -15.25 -7.36
N GLY A 362 3.99 -14.25 -7.87
CA GLY A 362 3.44 -12.90 -8.04
C GLY A 362 2.18 -12.91 -8.91
N ALA A 363 2.19 -13.67 -10.00
CA ALA A 363 1.01 -13.87 -10.85
C ALA A 363 -0.16 -14.55 -10.11
N GLU A 364 0.12 -15.50 -9.22
CA GLU A 364 -0.92 -16.12 -8.38
C GLU A 364 -1.53 -15.16 -7.35
N ILE A 365 -0.71 -14.28 -6.78
CA ILE A 365 -1.13 -13.29 -5.76
C ILE A 365 -2.06 -12.23 -6.35
N LEU A 366 -1.81 -11.79 -7.58
CA LEU A 366 -2.63 -10.77 -8.26
C LEU A 366 -3.99 -11.29 -8.74
N ARG A 367 -4.28 -12.58 -8.56
CA ARG A 367 -5.51 -13.20 -9.06
C ARG A 367 -6.67 -12.96 -8.09
N GLU A 368 -7.82 -12.51 -8.60
CA GLU A 368 -9.07 -12.51 -7.84
C GLU A 368 -9.49 -13.96 -7.54
N MET A 369 -9.54 -14.31 -6.26
CA MET A 369 -9.88 -15.65 -5.79
C MET A 369 -10.72 -15.58 -4.50
N PRO A 370 -11.55 -16.60 -4.21
CA PRO A 370 -12.19 -16.72 -2.90
C PRO A 370 -11.14 -16.84 -1.78
N ASN A 371 -11.46 -16.33 -0.60
CA ASN A 371 -10.59 -16.41 0.59
C ASN A 371 -10.11 -17.85 0.84
N ALA A 372 -8.82 -17.98 1.14
CA ALA A 372 -8.22 -19.27 1.46
C ALA A 372 -8.78 -19.81 2.80
N PRO A 373 -8.83 -21.14 3.01
CA PRO A 373 -9.28 -21.69 4.27
C PRO A 373 -8.26 -21.35 5.39
N LYS A 374 -8.57 -20.35 6.24
CA LYS A 374 -7.78 -20.01 7.44
C LYS A 374 -7.47 -21.22 8.35
N ALA A 375 -8.25 -22.30 8.23
CA ALA A 375 -8.10 -23.54 9.01
C ALA A 375 -6.78 -24.31 8.77
N VAL A 376 -6.01 -24.02 7.71
CA VAL A 376 -4.74 -24.69 7.41
C VAL A 376 -3.51 -23.82 7.67
N ASP A 377 -3.70 -22.55 8.01
CA ASP A 377 -2.64 -21.57 8.28
C ASP A 377 -2.03 -21.78 9.69
N ASN A 378 -0.72 -21.58 9.81
CA ASN A 378 0.03 -21.68 11.06
C ASN A 378 0.60 -20.31 11.42
N ILE A 379 0.14 -19.77 12.56
CA ILE A 379 0.37 -18.38 12.94
C ILE A 379 1.83 -18.13 13.31
N ALA A 380 2.51 -19.10 13.91
CA ALA A 380 3.94 -18.97 14.24
C ALA A 380 4.81 -18.99 12.98
N PHE A 381 4.46 -19.83 11.99
CA PHE A 381 5.16 -19.86 10.71
C PHE A 381 4.91 -18.56 9.93
N ARG A 382 3.67 -18.07 9.87
CA ARG A 382 3.35 -16.74 9.31
C ARG A 382 4.13 -15.62 10.01
N LYS A 383 4.14 -15.61 11.35
CA LYS A 383 4.90 -14.62 12.13
C LYS A 383 6.39 -14.69 11.84
N LEU A 384 6.97 -15.87 11.62
CA LEU A 384 8.37 -15.97 11.21
C LEU A 384 8.61 -15.25 9.88
N VAL A 385 7.68 -15.34 8.95
CA VAL A 385 7.83 -14.74 7.62
C VAL A 385 7.73 -13.21 7.69
N PHE A 386 6.80 -12.65 8.47
CA PHE A 386 6.55 -11.19 8.50
C PHE A 386 7.17 -10.40 9.68
N ASP A 387 7.65 -11.02 10.75
CA ASP A 387 8.19 -10.34 11.96
C ASP A 387 9.71 -10.53 12.11
N GLU A 388 10.48 -9.51 11.74
CA GLU A 388 11.96 -9.52 11.88
C GLU A 388 12.47 -9.72 13.31
N LYS A 389 11.75 -9.23 14.33
CA LYS A 389 12.16 -9.43 15.74
C LYS A 389 12.02 -10.90 16.11
N TYR A 390 10.96 -11.54 15.63
CA TYR A 390 10.73 -12.96 15.84
C TYR A 390 11.74 -13.84 15.07
N GLN A 391 12.11 -13.45 13.85
CA GLN A 391 13.20 -14.08 13.08
C GLN A 391 14.53 -14.05 13.84
N LYS A 392 14.93 -12.86 14.34
CA LYS A 392 16.17 -12.67 15.10
C LYS A 392 16.19 -13.50 16.38
N LYS A 393 15.04 -13.60 17.08
CA LYS A 393 14.88 -14.44 18.28
C LYS A 393 15.03 -15.93 17.97
N MET A 394 14.49 -16.42 16.84
CA MET A 394 14.48 -17.85 16.50
C MET A 394 15.80 -18.36 15.90
N PHE A 395 16.45 -17.58 15.04
CA PHE A 395 17.59 -18.06 14.23
C PHE A 395 18.94 -17.45 14.61
N GLY A 396 19.01 -16.56 15.61
CA GLY A 396 20.26 -16.18 16.28
C GLY A 396 21.39 -15.64 15.38
N ILE A 397 21.06 -15.15 14.17
CA ILE A 397 21.99 -14.70 13.11
C ILE A 397 22.81 -15.86 12.49
N LYS A 398 22.28 -16.43 11.39
CA LYS A 398 22.95 -16.69 10.10
C LYS A 398 21.96 -17.41 9.16
N LEU A 399 20.94 -16.70 8.68
CA LEU A 399 20.23 -17.12 7.48
C LEU A 399 21.03 -16.61 6.29
N LYS A 400 21.61 -17.51 5.47
CA LYS A 400 22.17 -17.12 4.17
C LYS A 400 20.99 -16.74 3.28
N LYS A 401 20.71 -15.44 3.15
CA LYS A 401 19.76 -14.95 2.14
C LYS A 401 20.31 -15.34 0.76
N THR A 402 19.71 -16.32 0.11
CA THR A 402 19.94 -16.58 -1.32
C THR A 402 19.11 -15.59 -2.12
N LEU A 403 19.64 -14.37 -2.21
CA LEU A 403 19.16 -13.40 -3.19
C LEU A 403 19.66 -13.87 -4.58
N PRO A 404 18.84 -13.80 -5.63
CA PRO A 404 19.27 -14.16 -6.97
C PRO A 404 20.53 -13.36 -7.36
N LYS A 405 21.52 -14.04 -7.96
CA LYS A 405 22.77 -13.43 -8.46
C LYS A 405 22.57 -12.47 -9.65
N THR A 406 21.35 -12.06 -9.91
CA THR A 406 20.97 -11.05 -10.90
C THR A 406 20.58 -9.76 -10.19
N SER A 407 21.48 -9.24 -9.35
CA SER A 407 21.38 -7.93 -8.69
C SER A 407 21.67 -6.76 -9.65
N LYS A 408 21.06 -6.80 -10.85
CA LYS A 408 20.97 -5.65 -11.76
C LYS A 408 19.53 -5.34 -12.20
N ASN A 409 18.61 -6.30 -12.12
CA ASN A 409 17.24 -6.13 -12.63
C ASN A 409 16.14 -6.06 -11.55
N LEU A 410 16.47 -6.26 -10.26
CA LEU A 410 15.49 -6.20 -9.16
C LEU A 410 15.34 -4.82 -8.51
N THR A 411 16.28 -3.91 -8.76
CA THR A 411 16.07 -2.47 -8.52
C THR A 411 14.95 -1.94 -9.42
N GLU A 412 14.73 -2.52 -10.61
CA GLU A 412 13.65 -2.10 -11.52
C GLU A 412 12.25 -2.60 -11.11
N SER A 413 12.11 -3.75 -10.44
CA SER A 413 10.79 -4.27 -10.05
C SER A 413 10.30 -3.76 -8.70
N LYS A 414 11.22 -3.44 -7.77
CA LYS A 414 10.91 -2.70 -6.53
C LYS A 414 10.65 -1.20 -6.81
N MET A 415 11.14 -0.67 -7.94
CA MET A 415 10.87 0.69 -8.43
C MET A 415 9.73 0.79 -9.46
N GLN A 416 8.78 -0.16 -9.53
CA GLN A 416 7.50 0.14 -10.18
C GLN A 416 6.59 1.02 -9.30
N LEU A 417 7.18 1.99 -8.59
CA LEU A 417 6.44 3.16 -8.14
C LEU A 417 6.00 3.91 -9.39
N ASN A 418 4.68 4.08 -9.56
CA ASN A 418 4.14 4.84 -10.68
C ASN A 418 4.87 6.19 -10.80
N LEU A 419 5.41 6.49 -11.99
CA LEU A 419 6.18 7.71 -12.22
C LEU A 419 5.38 8.97 -11.94
N ASN A 420 4.05 8.90 -12.03
CA ASN A 420 3.14 10.00 -11.76
C ASN A 420 2.11 9.55 -10.72
N GLN A 421 2.07 10.21 -9.57
CA GLN A 421 1.16 9.87 -8.47
C GLN A 421 0.45 11.13 -7.97
N ILE A 422 -0.80 10.99 -7.53
CA ILE A 422 -1.56 12.04 -6.85
C ILE A 422 -2.07 11.50 -5.51
N PHE A 423 -1.67 12.14 -4.43
CA PHE A 423 -2.22 11.92 -3.09
C PHE A 423 -3.44 12.79 -2.92
N PHE A 424 -4.61 12.18 -2.71
CA PHE A 424 -5.86 12.92 -2.62
C PHE A 424 -6.62 12.59 -1.34
N GLY A 425 -7.49 13.51 -0.94
CA GLY A 425 -8.38 13.31 0.19
C GLY A 425 -8.71 14.61 0.92
N PRO A 426 -9.46 14.51 2.03
CA PRO A 426 -9.90 15.68 2.76
C PRO A 426 -8.74 16.49 3.38
N PRO A 427 -8.96 17.76 3.75
CA PRO A 427 -7.92 18.58 4.38
C PRO A 427 -7.49 18.01 5.73
N GLY A 428 -6.20 18.16 6.05
CA GLY A 428 -5.63 17.72 7.33
C GLY A 428 -5.34 16.22 7.47
N THR A 429 -5.34 15.46 6.37
CA THR A 429 -5.04 14.01 6.38
C THR A 429 -3.56 13.67 6.15
N GLY A 430 -2.69 14.68 6.08
CA GLY A 430 -1.23 14.48 5.98
C GLY A 430 -0.70 14.19 4.58
N LYS A 431 -1.41 14.58 3.51
CA LYS A 431 -0.96 14.37 2.12
C LYS A 431 0.43 14.95 1.85
N THR A 432 0.64 16.25 2.11
CA THR A 432 1.95 16.92 1.95
C THR A 432 3.00 16.36 2.93
N TYR A 433 2.57 15.88 4.10
CA TYR A 433 3.47 15.20 5.03
C TYR A 433 4.01 13.88 4.45
N ASN A 434 3.14 13.11 3.78
CA ASN A 434 3.46 11.82 3.18
C ASN A 434 4.13 11.95 1.81
N SER A 435 3.90 13.02 1.04
CA SER A 435 4.63 13.26 -0.22
C SER A 435 6.13 13.41 0.02
N ILE A 436 6.53 14.02 1.14
CA ILE A 436 7.92 14.07 1.60
C ILE A 436 8.47 12.65 1.85
N ASN A 437 7.70 11.80 2.52
CA ASN A 437 8.12 10.42 2.80
C ASN A 437 8.31 9.64 1.48
N ARG A 438 7.35 9.72 0.56
CA ARG A 438 7.41 9.09 -0.76
C ARG A 438 8.58 9.59 -1.60
N ALA A 439 8.90 10.89 -1.54
CA ALA A 439 10.04 11.45 -2.26
C ALA A 439 11.39 10.91 -1.73
N ILE A 440 11.54 10.75 -0.41
CA ILE A 440 12.75 10.15 0.18
C ILE A 440 12.79 8.64 -0.13
N GLU A 441 11.67 7.94 -0.04
CA GLU A 441 11.55 6.52 -0.40
C GLU A 441 12.02 6.26 -1.84
N ILE A 442 11.73 7.17 -2.77
CA ILE A 442 12.19 7.09 -4.17
C ILE A 442 13.68 7.47 -4.28
N CYS A 443 14.11 8.60 -3.70
CA CYS A 443 15.48 9.11 -3.82
C CYS A 443 16.54 8.26 -3.12
N ASP A 444 16.19 7.76 -1.94
CA ASP A 444 17.12 7.17 -0.97
C ASP A 444 16.40 6.09 -0.15
N PRO A 445 16.04 4.95 -0.79
CA PRO A 445 15.22 3.91 -0.18
C PRO A 445 15.87 3.30 1.06
N GLU A 446 17.19 3.15 1.08
CA GLU A 446 17.92 2.61 2.24
C GLU A 446 17.86 3.55 3.44
N PHE A 447 18.06 4.87 3.22
CA PHE A 447 17.89 5.85 4.28
C PHE A 447 16.45 5.90 4.77
N TYR A 448 15.47 5.86 3.85
CA TYR A 448 14.06 5.83 4.21
C TYR A 448 13.73 4.64 5.09
N GLU A 449 14.06 3.41 4.67
CA GLU A 449 13.75 2.20 5.43
C GLU A 449 14.37 2.20 6.82
N THR A 450 15.60 2.69 6.95
CA THR A 450 16.30 2.79 8.23
C THR A 450 15.69 3.85 9.16
N ASN A 451 15.10 4.92 8.60
CA ASN A 451 14.69 6.11 9.35
C ASN A 451 13.20 6.46 9.22
N LYS A 452 12.35 5.57 8.67
CA LYS A 452 10.93 5.84 8.39
C LYS A 452 10.09 6.23 9.61
N PHE A 453 10.56 5.88 10.82
CA PHE A 453 9.94 6.26 12.09
C PHE A 453 10.58 7.48 12.77
N ASP A 454 11.61 8.10 12.18
CA ASP A 454 12.31 9.29 12.69
C ASP A 454 12.07 10.50 11.78
N ARG A 455 11.01 11.25 12.09
CA ARG A 455 10.62 12.41 11.27
C ARG A 455 11.67 13.52 11.23
N LYS A 456 12.50 13.68 12.27
CA LYS A 456 13.55 14.72 12.27
C LYS A 456 14.60 14.39 11.23
N LYS A 457 15.00 13.12 11.13
CA LYS A 457 15.94 12.65 10.12
C LYS A 457 15.37 12.70 8.71
N LEU A 458 14.12 12.28 8.52
CA LEU A 458 13.46 12.38 7.21
C LEU A 458 13.37 13.84 6.73
N ASN A 459 12.92 14.77 7.58
CA ASN A 459 12.87 16.19 7.23
C ASN A 459 14.27 16.76 6.92
N LYS A 460 15.31 16.32 7.64
CA LYS A 460 16.67 16.74 7.36
C LYS A 460 17.12 16.24 5.99
N ARG A 461 16.91 14.95 5.69
CA ARG A 461 17.28 14.35 4.41
C ARG A 461 16.51 14.96 3.24
N PHE A 462 15.21 15.22 3.42
CA PHE A 462 14.42 15.93 2.42
C PHE A 462 15.02 17.30 2.08
N LYS A 463 15.43 18.08 3.09
CA LYS A 463 16.08 19.39 2.86
C LYS A 463 17.43 19.29 2.17
N GLU A 464 18.20 18.24 2.44
CA GLU A 464 19.47 17.97 1.73
C GLU A 464 19.25 17.61 0.26
N LEU A 465 18.13 16.95 -0.05
CA LEU A 465 17.75 16.55 -1.41
C LEU A 465 16.93 17.62 -2.15
N LEU A 466 16.43 18.64 -1.45
CA LEU A 466 15.61 19.70 -2.02
C LEU A 466 16.49 20.70 -2.77
N ILE A 467 16.16 20.92 -4.04
CA ILE A 467 16.77 21.92 -4.91
C ILE A 467 16.20 23.28 -4.51
N THR A 468 17.02 24.10 -3.87
CA THR A 468 16.65 25.46 -3.45
C THR A 468 17.25 26.56 -4.33
N ASP A 469 18.28 26.22 -5.10
CA ASP A 469 18.96 27.13 -6.02
C ASP A 469 19.09 26.43 -7.39
N TRP A 470 18.54 27.06 -8.43
CA TRP A 470 18.57 26.52 -9.79
C TRP A 470 19.83 26.90 -10.57
N GLU A 471 20.63 27.85 -10.06
CA GLU A 471 21.93 28.21 -10.63
C GLU A 471 23.05 27.30 -10.10
N GLU A 472 22.87 26.72 -8.90
CA GLU A 472 23.73 25.67 -8.35
C GLU A 472 22.89 24.49 -7.83
N PRO A 473 22.26 23.73 -8.74
CA PRO A 473 21.27 22.72 -8.36
C PRO A 473 21.91 21.55 -7.64
N LYS A 474 21.76 21.52 -6.31
CA LYS A 474 22.13 20.39 -5.45
C LYS A 474 20.87 19.64 -5.02
N GLY A 475 20.91 18.31 -5.14
CA GLY A 475 19.81 17.44 -4.75
C GLY A 475 19.04 16.86 -5.94
N GLN A 476 17.87 16.31 -5.65
CA GLN A 476 17.06 15.50 -6.56
C GLN A 476 15.58 15.87 -6.54
N ILE A 477 15.14 16.69 -5.59
CA ILE A 477 13.73 17.00 -5.34
C ILE A 477 13.47 18.47 -5.63
N ALA A 478 12.50 18.76 -6.49
CA ALA A 478 11.92 20.09 -6.64
C ALA A 478 10.51 20.13 -6.04
N PHE A 479 10.09 21.30 -5.58
CA PHE A 479 8.77 21.52 -4.99
C PHE A 479 8.14 22.77 -5.61
N CYS A 480 6.90 22.65 -6.08
CA CYS A 480 6.09 23.79 -6.48
C CYS A 480 4.65 23.62 -5.96
N THR A 481 3.90 24.72 -5.92
CA THR A 481 2.50 24.75 -5.51
C THR A 481 1.69 25.40 -6.63
N PHE A 482 0.64 24.74 -7.10
CA PHE A 482 -0.23 25.32 -8.12
C PHE A 482 -1.23 26.31 -7.50
N HIS A 483 -1.48 27.39 -8.25
CA HIS A 483 -2.49 28.39 -7.94
C HIS A 483 -3.14 28.86 -9.25
N GLN A 484 -4.25 29.59 -9.17
CA GLN A 484 -5.04 29.97 -10.34
C GLN A 484 -4.25 30.74 -11.42
N SER A 485 -3.25 31.53 -11.01
CA SER A 485 -2.38 32.28 -11.94
C SER A 485 -1.12 31.53 -12.37
N TYR A 486 -0.94 30.26 -11.97
CA TYR A 486 0.26 29.48 -12.30
C TYR A 486 0.16 29.04 -13.76
N SER A 487 1.22 29.24 -14.54
CA SER A 487 1.14 29.18 -16.00
C SER A 487 2.15 28.21 -16.62
N TYR A 488 2.03 27.98 -17.93
CA TYR A 488 3.01 27.22 -18.70
C TYR A 488 4.41 27.86 -18.60
N GLU A 489 4.47 29.19 -18.58
CA GLU A 489 5.69 29.98 -18.53
C GLU A 489 6.48 29.78 -17.23
N ASP A 490 5.79 29.49 -16.13
CA ASP A 490 6.40 29.19 -14.83
C ASP A 490 6.85 27.72 -14.72
N PHE A 491 6.11 26.82 -15.39
CA PHE A 491 6.28 25.38 -15.26
C PHE A 491 7.27 24.81 -16.28
N VAL A 492 7.17 25.22 -17.54
CA VAL A 492 7.92 24.65 -18.66
C VAL A 492 9.00 25.60 -19.16
N GLU A 493 8.62 26.71 -19.79
CA GLU A 493 9.54 27.79 -20.17
C GLU A 493 8.75 29.05 -20.54
N GLY A 494 9.33 30.22 -20.23
CA GLY A 494 8.69 31.50 -20.43
C GLY A 494 9.67 32.59 -20.81
N ILE A 495 9.19 33.61 -21.52
CA ILE A 495 9.98 34.79 -21.88
C ILE A 495 9.99 35.75 -20.68
N LYS A 496 11.17 36.00 -20.10
CA LYS A 496 11.34 36.92 -18.98
C LYS A 496 12.19 38.14 -19.35
N PRO A 497 11.82 39.33 -18.86
CA PRO A 497 12.62 40.53 -19.06
C PRO A 497 13.88 40.50 -18.18
N GLN A 498 15.03 40.69 -18.80
CA GLN A 498 16.32 40.84 -18.17
C GLN A 498 16.85 42.26 -18.38
N VAL A 499 17.66 42.74 -17.44
CA VAL A 499 18.24 44.09 -17.51
C VAL A 499 19.75 43.98 -17.64
N ASN A 500 20.30 44.51 -18.73
CA ASN A 500 21.74 44.52 -18.93
C ASN A 500 22.41 45.58 -18.02
N LYS A 501 23.75 45.59 -17.97
CA LYS A 501 24.52 46.57 -17.18
C LYS A 501 24.23 48.03 -17.56
N ASP A 502 23.77 48.26 -18.78
CA ASP A 502 23.41 49.58 -19.33
C ASP A 502 21.93 49.97 -19.07
N LYS A 503 21.21 49.18 -18.26
CA LYS A 503 19.77 49.36 -17.93
C LYS A 503 18.80 49.19 -19.10
N ASN A 504 19.23 48.57 -20.19
CA ASN A 504 18.34 48.17 -21.28
C ASN A 504 17.64 46.86 -20.94
N VAL A 505 16.33 46.80 -21.21
CA VAL A 505 15.52 45.59 -21.06
C VAL A 505 15.67 44.73 -22.32
N TYR A 506 16.06 43.48 -22.16
CA TYR A 506 16.00 42.46 -23.19
C TYR A 506 15.17 41.27 -22.69
N TYR A 507 14.75 40.41 -23.60
CA TYR A 507 13.91 39.27 -23.26
C TYR A 507 14.71 37.98 -23.42
N GLU A 508 14.75 37.18 -22.37
CA GLU A 508 15.40 35.87 -22.39
C GLU A 508 14.37 34.78 -22.12
N ILE A 509 14.52 33.64 -22.80
CA ILE A 509 13.70 32.46 -22.53
C ILE A 509 14.31 31.75 -21.33
N GLU A 510 13.54 31.66 -20.26
CA GLU A 510 13.95 30.96 -19.05
C GLU A 510 13.19 29.63 -18.89
N PRO A 511 13.87 28.54 -18.53
CA PRO A 511 13.20 27.29 -18.22
C PRO A 511 12.45 27.38 -16.90
N GLY A 512 11.26 26.79 -16.87
CA GLY A 512 10.42 26.60 -15.68
C GLY A 512 10.81 25.37 -14.88
N VAL A 513 10.15 25.16 -13.74
CA VAL A 513 10.53 24.14 -12.75
C VAL A 513 10.56 22.71 -13.32
N PHE A 514 9.62 22.36 -14.19
CA PHE A 514 9.52 21.03 -14.80
C PHE A 514 10.60 20.79 -15.85
N LYS A 515 10.87 21.78 -16.71
CA LYS A 515 11.96 21.66 -17.69
C LYS A 515 13.31 21.53 -16.99
N ARG A 516 13.58 22.38 -15.98
CA ARG A 516 14.84 22.34 -15.23
C ARG A 516 15.09 20.99 -14.56
N ILE A 517 14.09 20.40 -13.89
CA ILE A 517 14.28 19.08 -13.27
C ILE A 517 14.46 17.95 -14.31
N CYS A 518 13.79 18.04 -15.47
CA CYS A 518 14.02 17.10 -16.56
C CYS A 518 15.44 17.20 -17.15
N ASP A 519 15.95 18.42 -17.32
CA ASP A 519 17.30 18.66 -17.80
C ASP A 519 18.36 18.10 -16.83
N LEU A 520 18.16 18.26 -15.51
CA LEU A 520 19.02 17.65 -14.48
C LEU A 520 18.98 16.12 -14.52
N ALA A 521 17.79 15.54 -14.63
CA ALA A 521 17.62 14.09 -14.68
C ALA A 521 18.27 13.47 -15.92
N ASN A 522 18.17 14.13 -17.09
CA ASN A 522 18.89 13.75 -18.30
C ASN A 522 20.42 13.86 -18.12
N SER A 523 20.89 14.96 -17.54
CA SER A 523 22.32 15.21 -17.32
C SER A 523 22.94 14.16 -16.40
N SER A 524 22.22 13.75 -15.34
CA SER A 524 22.65 12.65 -14.48
C SER A 524 22.73 11.30 -15.22
N LYS A 525 21.78 11.00 -16.11
CA LYS A 525 21.82 9.80 -16.95
C LYS A 525 23.02 9.79 -17.90
N SER A 526 23.33 10.91 -18.53
CA SER A 526 24.52 11.07 -19.38
C SER A 526 25.81 10.75 -18.62
N SER A 527 25.96 11.27 -17.39
CA SER A 527 27.11 10.93 -16.51
C SER A 527 27.21 9.42 -16.28
N THR A 528 26.11 8.78 -15.87
CA THR A 528 26.05 7.35 -15.59
C THR A 528 26.36 6.49 -16.83
N LYS A 529 25.85 6.87 -18.00
CA LYS A 529 26.11 6.19 -19.28
C LYS A 529 27.59 6.22 -19.65
N VAL A 530 28.24 7.40 -19.56
CA VAL A 530 29.67 7.55 -19.85
C VAL A 530 30.53 6.72 -18.90
N LYS A 531 30.16 6.67 -17.60
CA LYS A 531 30.82 5.79 -16.60
C LYS A 531 30.66 4.30 -16.97
N LYS A 532 29.46 3.83 -17.37
CA LYS A 532 29.22 2.41 -17.73
C LYS A 532 29.95 1.97 -19.00
N GLU A 533 30.08 2.84 -19.99
CA GLU A 533 30.74 2.52 -21.26
C GLU A 533 32.27 2.41 -21.15
N GLY A 534 32.85 2.67 -19.96
CA GLY A 534 34.29 2.58 -19.74
C GLY A 534 35.12 3.60 -20.52
N LYS A 535 34.47 4.59 -21.14
CA LYS A 535 35.11 5.63 -21.98
C LYS A 535 36.08 6.51 -21.21
N VAL A 536 35.94 6.53 -19.90
CA VAL A 536 36.76 7.29 -18.94
C VAL A 536 37.73 6.39 -18.17
N ALA A 537 37.89 5.12 -18.59
CA ALA A 537 38.89 4.21 -18.04
C ALA A 537 40.27 4.46 -18.65
N TRP A 538 41.29 4.69 -17.82
CA TRP A 538 42.62 5.14 -18.24
C TRP A 538 43.72 4.17 -17.82
N SER A 539 44.68 3.91 -18.70
CA SER A 539 45.83 3.08 -18.35
C SER A 539 46.58 3.67 -17.15
N THR A 540 47.03 2.81 -16.23
CA THR A 540 47.82 3.19 -15.05
C THR A 540 49.05 4.05 -15.43
N ASN A 541 49.58 3.86 -16.65
CA ASN A 541 50.72 4.60 -17.19
C ASN A 541 50.39 6.05 -17.60
N ASP A 542 49.16 6.37 -17.98
CA ASP A 542 48.76 7.71 -18.44
C ASP A 542 48.45 8.65 -17.28
N PHE A 543 47.89 8.12 -16.19
CA PHE A 543 47.50 8.89 -15.00
C PHE A 543 48.64 9.01 -13.97
N GLU A 544 49.29 7.91 -13.58
CA GLU A 544 50.31 7.93 -12.50
C GLU A 544 51.60 8.69 -12.86
N LYS A 545 51.89 8.85 -14.16
CA LYS A 545 53.10 9.56 -14.62
C LYS A 545 52.93 11.08 -14.75
N ARG A 546 51.78 11.67 -14.36
CA ARG A 546 51.47 13.12 -14.52
C ARG A 546 51.75 13.64 -15.94
N ARG A 547 51.44 12.84 -16.97
CA ARG A 547 51.66 13.23 -18.38
C ARG A 547 50.38 13.69 -19.10
N ALA A 548 49.21 13.45 -18.51
CA ALA A 548 47.92 13.88 -19.05
C ALA A 548 47.51 15.22 -18.44
N GLU A 549 47.58 16.29 -19.23
CA GLU A 549 47.14 17.62 -18.79
C GLU A 549 45.69 17.88 -19.21
N PHE A 550 44.87 18.38 -18.30
CA PHE A 550 43.48 18.73 -18.57
C PHE A 550 43.31 20.22 -18.82
N PHE A 551 42.51 20.56 -19.82
CA PHE A 551 42.15 21.92 -20.15
C PHE A 551 40.64 22.03 -20.29
N LYS A 552 40.06 23.14 -19.85
CA LYS A 552 38.71 23.53 -20.24
C LYS A 552 38.79 24.34 -21.52
N LEU A 553 37.87 24.12 -22.47
CA LEU A 553 37.68 24.96 -23.64
C LEU A 553 36.19 25.29 -23.85
N SER A 554 35.84 26.54 -24.09
CA SER A 554 34.52 26.93 -24.60
C SER A 554 34.54 26.81 -26.13
N LEU A 555 33.69 25.95 -26.70
CA LEU A 555 33.61 25.72 -28.15
C LEU A 555 32.23 26.11 -28.68
N GLY A 556 32.13 27.38 -29.10
CA GLY A 556 30.87 28.02 -29.49
C GLY A 556 29.91 28.28 -28.32
N GLU A 557 29.22 29.41 -28.34
CA GLU A 557 28.09 29.66 -27.44
C GLU A 557 26.87 28.81 -27.80
N ALA A 558 26.33 28.08 -26.82
CA ALA A 558 25.18 27.20 -27.04
C ALA A 558 23.89 27.94 -27.42
N LYS A 559 23.76 29.23 -27.06
CA LYS A 559 22.57 30.05 -27.27
C LYS A 559 22.59 30.86 -28.58
N ASN A 560 23.72 30.90 -29.29
CA ASN A 560 23.85 31.62 -30.56
C ASN A 560 23.87 30.63 -31.74
N VAL A 561 23.02 30.87 -32.74
CA VAL A 561 22.83 29.98 -33.90
C VAL A 561 24.11 29.87 -34.75
N GLU A 562 24.85 30.97 -34.92
CA GLU A 562 26.11 30.97 -35.66
C GLU A 562 27.21 30.20 -34.90
N ASP A 563 27.22 30.32 -33.58
CA ASP A 563 28.19 29.63 -32.72
C ASP A 563 27.91 28.13 -32.58
N ARG A 564 26.63 27.73 -32.69
CA ARG A 564 26.25 26.32 -32.74
C ARG A 564 26.87 25.60 -33.94
N ALA A 565 26.93 26.28 -35.09
CA ALA A 565 27.57 25.74 -36.30
C ALA A 565 29.06 25.47 -36.11
N ILE A 566 29.75 26.27 -35.28
CA ILE A 566 31.17 26.07 -34.94
C ILE A 566 31.36 24.74 -34.20
N TYR A 567 30.54 24.49 -33.17
CA TYR A 567 30.61 23.23 -32.44
C TYR A 567 30.27 22.04 -33.34
N GLU A 568 29.17 22.11 -34.08
CA GLU A 568 28.73 21.02 -34.96
C GLU A 568 29.79 20.69 -36.02
N PHE A 569 30.44 21.69 -36.60
CA PHE A 569 31.59 21.51 -37.50
C PHE A 569 32.75 20.80 -36.80
N CYS A 570 33.15 21.29 -35.63
CA CYS A 570 34.29 20.74 -34.89
C CYS A 570 34.06 19.29 -34.44
N ILE A 571 32.85 18.96 -33.96
CA ILE A 571 32.47 17.61 -33.59
C ILE A 571 32.44 16.66 -34.79
N LYS A 572 31.97 17.13 -35.94
CA LYS A 572 31.86 16.33 -37.16
C LYS A 572 33.22 16.02 -37.79
N ASN A 573 34.18 16.94 -37.66
CA ASN A 573 35.50 16.85 -38.29
C ASN A 573 36.63 16.53 -37.29
N ASP A 574 36.30 16.16 -36.05
CA ASP A 574 37.27 15.77 -35.02
C ASP A 574 38.31 16.85 -34.68
N TYR A 575 37.83 18.09 -34.54
CA TYR A 575 38.63 19.28 -34.20
C TYR A 575 38.18 19.94 -32.90
N ILE A 576 39.10 20.63 -32.24
CA ILE A 576 38.80 21.75 -31.33
C ILE A 576 39.29 23.04 -31.97
N ALA A 577 38.63 24.15 -31.63
CA ALA A 577 38.95 25.44 -32.21
C ALA A 577 38.83 26.60 -31.20
N ILE A 578 39.52 27.71 -31.47
CA ILE A 578 39.45 28.94 -30.68
C ILE A 578 39.25 30.16 -31.58
N GLY A 579 38.46 31.14 -31.10
CA GLY A 579 38.02 32.30 -31.89
C GLY A 579 38.80 33.60 -31.68
N PHE A 580 40.00 33.56 -31.09
CA PHE A 580 40.84 34.75 -30.86
C PHE A 580 41.91 34.87 -31.93
N GLY A 581 42.37 36.08 -32.23
CA GLY A 581 43.52 36.31 -33.14
C GLY A 581 43.17 36.52 -34.62
N GLY A 582 41.89 36.41 -35.00
CA GLY A 582 41.39 36.73 -36.33
C GLY A 582 41.97 35.87 -37.47
N ASP A 583 42.27 36.48 -38.61
CA ASP A 583 42.77 35.78 -39.81
C ASP A 583 44.31 35.71 -39.87
N LYS A 584 44.97 35.62 -38.71
CA LYS A 584 46.43 35.60 -38.61
C LYS A 584 46.93 34.19 -38.29
N ASP A 585 47.82 33.64 -39.12
CA ASP A 585 48.54 32.41 -38.77
C ASP A 585 49.65 32.70 -37.73
N PHE A 586 49.69 31.91 -36.66
CA PHE A 586 50.61 32.04 -35.52
C PHE A 586 51.61 30.88 -35.40
N THR A 587 51.72 29.99 -36.40
CA THR A 587 52.50 28.73 -36.33
C THR A 587 53.93 28.89 -35.81
N ASP A 588 54.63 29.97 -36.18
CA ASP A 588 56.04 30.22 -35.81
C ASP A 588 56.24 31.37 -34.79
N MET A 589 55.16 31.86 -34.17
CA MET A 589 55.22 33.03 -33.28
C MET A 589 55.43 32.63 -31.81
N SER A 590 56.27 33.38 -31.11
CA SER A 590 56.49 33.24 -29.66
C SER A 590 55.29 33.71 -28.84
N GLU A 591 55.21 33.27 -27.57
CA GLU A 591 54.13 33.70 -26.66
C GLU A 591 54.04 35.22 -26.51
N SER A 592 55.19 35.92 -26.51
CA SER A 592 55.24 37.39 -26.43
C SER A 592 54.65 38.05 -27.67
N GLU A 593 54.95 37.53 -28.86
CA GLU A 593 54.47 38.10 -30.12
C GLU A 593 52.96 37.88 -30.28
N ILE A 594 52.44 36.72 -29.87
CA ILE A 594 50.99 36.44 -29.85
C ILE A 594 50.26 37.40 -28.90
N ARG A 595 50.81 37.63 -27.70
CA ARG A 595 50.22 38.54 -26.70
C ARG A 595 50.22 39.98 -27.17
N GLU A 596 51.32 40.44 -27.79
CA GLU A 596 51.42 41.79 -28.32
C GLU A 596 50.45 42.01 -29.48
N TYR A 597 50.37 41.06 -30.43
CA TYR A 597 49.41 41.13 -31.53
C TYR A 597 47.96 41.23 -31.05
N CYS A 598 47.55 40.33 -30.14
CA CYS A 598 46.16 40.31 -29.66
C CYS A 598 45.80 41.54 -28.82
N LYS A 599 46.78 42.20 -28.17
CA LYS A 599 46.52 43.42 -27.40
C LYS A 599 46.00 44.56 -28.29
N ASP A 600 46.43 44.59 -29.55
CA ASP A 600 46.10 45.64 -30.50
C ASP A 600 44.97 45.23 -31.47
N HIS A 601 44.62 43.94 -31.55
CA HIS A 601 43.71 43.39 -32.57
C HIS A 601 42.54 42.56 -32.01
N ASP A 602 42.42 42.42 -30.69
CA ASP A 602 41.32 41.70 -30.04
C ASP A 602 40.72 42.56 -28.92
N GLU A 603 39.39 42.62 -28.83
CA GLU A 603 38.70 43.40 -27.79
C GLU A 603 38.88 42.78 -26.39
N ASN A 604 39.21 41.49 -26.32
CA ASN A 604 39.45 40.80 -25.06
C ASN A 604 40.92 40.92 -24.64
N ALA A 605 41.17 41.68 -23.56
CA ALA A 605 42.51 41.89 -23.00
C ALA A 605 43.26 40.58 -22.61
N SER A 606 42.56 39.46 -22.49
CA SER A 606 43.15 38.14 -22.18
C SER A 606 43.28 37.21 -23.40
N ALA A 607 42.82 37.63 -24.59
CA ALA A 607 42.82 36.84 -25.81
C ALA A 607 44.20 36.27 -26.14
N GLY A 608 45.25 37.10 -26.09
CA GLY A 608 46.61 36.66 -26.41
C GLY A 608 47.15 35.58 -25.47
N SER A 609 46.80 35.64 -24.17
CA SER A 609 47.19 34.61 -23.21
C SER A 609 46.44 33.29 -23.46
N GLN A 610 45.15 33.39 -23.78
CA GLN A 610 44.30 32.24 -24.07
C GLN A 610 44.66 31.57 -25.41
N LEU A 611 44.90 32.36 -26.45
CA LEU A 611 45.39 31.89 -27.74
C LEU A 611 46.79 31.25 -27.62
N SER A 612 47.69 31.87 -26.84
CA SER A 612 48.98 31.26 -26.50
C SER A 612 48.82 29.94 -25.74
N THR A 613 47.82 29.81 -24.87
CA THR A 613 47.53 28.54 -24.18
C THR A 613 47.05 27.48 -25.18
N PHE A 614 46.23 27.84 -26.15
CA PHE A 614 45.78 26.94 -27.20
C PHE A 614 46.93 26.49 -28.13
N ILE A 615 47.84 27.40 -28.49
CA ILE A 615 48.94 27.14 -29.42
C ILE A 615 50.11 26.45 -28.71
N HIS A 616 50.62 27.00 -27.60
CA HIS A 616 51.84 26.51 -26.94
C HIS A 616 51.58 25.66 -25.69
N GLY A 617 50.41 25.83 -25.06
CA GLY A 617 50.02 25.09 -23.85
C GLY A 617 49.50 23.69 -24.16
N LEU A 618 48.59 23.54 -25.13
CA LEU A 618 48.04 22.24 -25.53
C LEU A 618 49.08 21.40 -26.28
N ARG A 619 49.29 20.16 -25.80
CA ARG A 619 50.24 19.21 -26.40
C ARG A 619 49.49 17.95 -26.84
N LYS A 620 50.10 17.16 -27.73
CA LYS A 620 49.58 15.82 -28.05
C LYS A 620 49.52 14.99 -26.76
N GLY A 621 48.34 14.43 -26.50
CA GLY A 621 48.03 13.72 -25.26
C GLY A 621 47.32 14.56 -24.19
N SER A 622 47.19 15.88 -24.34
CA SER A 622 46.35 16.71 -23.47
C SER A 622 44.86 16.38 -23.67
N TYR A 623 44.07 16.54 -22.62
CA TYR A 623 42.63 16.34 -22.62
C TYR A 623 41.91 17.69 -22.55
N VAL A 624 40.85 17.84 -23.33
CA VAL A 624 40.10 19.09 -23.44
C VAL A 624 38.63 18.85 -23.14
N LEU A 625 38.17 19.41 -22.02
CA LEU A 625 36.80 19.46 -21.55
C LEU A 625 36.09 20.61 -22.27
N ILE A 626 35.17 20.28 -23.17
CA ILE A 626 34.36 21.28 -23.86
C ILE A 626 33.19 21.65 -22.97
N SER A 627 33.09 22.91 -22.56
CA SER A 627 31.99 23.34 -21.70
C SER A 627 30.74 23.79 -22.48
N LYS A 628 29.57 23.66 -21.84
CA LYS A 628 28.30 24.27 -22.23
C LYS A 628 27.88 25.20 -21.09
N GLY A 629 28.24 26.48 -21.23
CA GLY A 629 28.25 27.40 -20.09
C GLY A 629 29.27 26.95 -19.04
N ASN A 630 29.01 27.28 -17.76
CA ASN A 630 29.90 26.94 -16.65
C ASN A 630 29.44 25.71 -15.85
N GLN A 631 28.22 25.26 -16.09
CA GLN A 631 27.58 24.18 -15.32
C GLN A 631 27.74 22.81 -15.96
N TYR A 632 28.01 22.73 -17.27
CA TYR A 632 28.01 21.45 -18.00
C TYR A 632 29.24 21.29 -18.88
N VAL A 633 29.64 20.03 -19.06
CA VAL A 633 30.63 19.57 -20.02
C VAL A 633 29.89 18.81 -21.12
N ARG A 634 30.07 19.28 -22.37
CA ARG A 634 29.36 18.75 -23.55
C ARG A 634 30.16 17.75 -24.39
N ALA A 635 31.48 17.78 -24.25
CA ALA A 635 32.38 16.83 -24.90
C ALA A 635 33.71 16.75 -24.16
N LEU A 636 34.42 15.65 -24.35
CA LEU A 636 35.80 15.46 -23.88
C LEU A 636 36.60 14.86 -25.03
N GLY A 637 37.69 15.54 -25.42
CA GLY A 637 38.57 15.09 -26.49
C GLY A 637 40.02 15.01 -26.04
N ARG A 638 40.77 14.07 -26.61
CA ARG A 638 42.21 13.94 -26.46
C ARG A 638 42.91 14.56 -27.66
N VAL A 639 43.84 15.49 -27.45
CA VAL A 639 44.58 16.15 -28.53
C VAL A 639 45.54 15.16 -29.22
N VAL A 640 45.40 15.01 -30.52
CA VAL A 640 46.23 14.12 -31.37
C VAL A 640 46.99 14.87 -32.47
N GLY A 641 46.57 16.09 -32.82
CA GLY A 641 47.21 16.95 -33.81
C GLY A 641 48.03 18.09 -33.21
N ASP A 642 48.94 18.63 -34.03
CA ASP A 642 49.60 19.91 -33.75
C ASP A 642 48.63 21.07 -34.05
N TYR A 643 49.06 22.32 -33.80
CA TYR A 643 48.29 23.50 -34.18
C TYR A 643 48.18 23.58 -35.71
N GLU A 644 46.96 23.84 -36.20
CA GLU A 644 46.64 24.02 -37.61
C GLU A 644 45.89 25.36 -37.78
N TYR A 645 46.26 26.13 -38.81
CA TYR A 645 45.53 27.33 -39.22
C TYR A 645 44.79 27.05 -40.52
N HIS A 646 43.50 27.37 -40.56
CA HIS A 646 42.62 27.19 -41.73
C HIS A 646 41.66 28.37 -41.84
N ASP A 647 41.74 29.13 -42.93
CA ASP A 647 40.84 30.25 -43.24
C ASP A 647 39.79 29.90 -44.30
N GLU A 648 39.87 28.69 -44.85
CA GLU A 648 39.00 28.20 -45.93
C GLU A 648 37.68 27.57 -45.43
N TYR A 649 37.55 27.34 -44.12
CA TYR A 649 36.37 26.68 -43.56
C TYR A 649 35.17 27.63 -43.42
N GLN A 650 33.97 27.05 -43.48
CA GLN A 650 32.70 27.81 -43.45
C GLN A 650 32.31 28.36 -42.06
N ILE A 651 33.20 28.23 -41.07
CA ILE A 651 33.00 28.71 -39.70
C ILE A 651 33.98 29.84 -39.40
N ARG A 652 33.62 30.76 -38.49
CA ARG A 652 34.41 31.95 -38.19
C ARG A 652 35.68 31.71 -37.34
N TYR A 653 36.00 30.47 -36.98
CA TYR A 653 37.20 30.15 -36.21
C TYR A 653 38.25 29.60 -37.15
N ASN A 654 39.48 30.09 -37.06
CA ASN A 654 40.56 29.72 -37.98
C ASN A 654 41.68 28.89 -37.33
N HIS A 655 41.61 28.68 -36.01
CA HIS A 655 42.68 28.08 -35.21
C HIS A 655 42.23 26.73 -34.68
N PHE A 656 42.91 25.66 -35.08
CA PHE A 656 42.45 24.29 -34.90
C PHE A 656 43.49 23.37 -34.28
N ARG A 657 43.01 22.32 -33.63
CA ARG A 657 43.79 21.12 -33.28
C ARG A 657 42.94 19.88 -33.45
N LYS A 658 43.50 18.81 -34.02
CA LYS A 658 42.81 17.52 -34.11
C LYS A 658 42.69 16.86 -32.75
N VAL A 659 41.52 16.29 -32.49
CA VAL A 659 41.23 15.54 -31.26
C VAL A 659 40.61 14.20 -31.56
N GLU A 660 40.81 13.24 -30.68
CA GLU A 660 40.03 12.01 -30.61
C GLU A 660 38.96 12.18 -29.52
N TRP A 661 37.69 12.13 -29.89
CA TRP A 661 36.59 12.31 -28.93
C TRP A 661 36.39 11.08 -28.05
N ILE A 662 36.43 11.29 -26.74
CA ILE A 662 36.12 10.28 -25.73
C ILE A 662 34.60 10.18 -25.56
N PHE A 663 33.95 11.34 -25.41
CA PHE A 663 32.51 11.48 -25.54
C PHE A 663 32.18 12.84 -26.17
N LYS A 664 31.02 12.91 -26.82
CA LYS A 664 30.49 14.10 -27.48
C LYS A 664 28.96 14.10 -27.40
N ASP A 665 28.37 15.28 -27.50
CA ASP A 665 26.93 15.50 -27.46
C ASP A 665 26.24 15.02 -26.17
N GLU A 666 26.97 15.04 -25.06
CA GLU A 666 26.43 14.75 -23.72
C GLU A 666 26.20 16.08 -22.97
N ASN A 667 25.47 16.10 -21.85
CA ASN A 667 25.42 17.27 -20.95
C ASN A 667 25.76 16.80 -19.54
N ILE A 668 27.05 16.62 -19.26
CA ILE A 668 27.48 16.10 -17.96
C ILE A 668 27.64 17.29 -17.01
N PRO A 669 27.04 17.29 -15.80
CA PRO A 669 27.26 18.35 -14.82
C PRO A 669 28.75 18.48 -14.51
N ALA A 670 29.29 19.70 -14.56
CA ALA A 670 30.71 19.94 -14.36
C ALA A 670 31.18 19.44 -12.98
N GLU A 671 30.31 19.52 -11.97
CA GLU A 671 30.58 19.01 -10.62
C GLU A 671 30.76 17.49 -10.55
N GLU A 672 30.30 16.72 -11.54
CA GLU A 672 30.58 15.27 -11.61
C GLU A 672 32.03 15.01 -12.05
N LEU A 673 32.70 15.97 -12.69
CA LEU A 673 34.09 15.83 -13.17
C LEU A 673 35.10 16.64 -12.33
N TYR A 674 34.69 17.76 -11.75
CA TYR A 674 35.58 18.75 -11.13
C TYR A 674 34.97 19.34 -9.85
N GLU A 675 35.75 19.49 -8.79
CA GLU A 675 35.24 19.90 -7.46
C GLU A 675 34.73 21.34 -7.37
N VAL A 676 35.14 22.22 -8.29
CA VAL A 676 34.77 23.64 -8.30
C VAL A 676 34.08 24.03 -9.61
N PRO A 677 33.23 25.08 -9.63
CA PRO A 677 32.58 25.55 -10.86
C PRO A 677 33.60 25.90 -11.95
N LEU A 678 33.22 25.70 -13.23
CA LEU A 678 34.06 26.09 -14.35
C LEU A 678 34.13 27.61 -14.49
N ASP A 679 35.30 28.11 -14.86
CA ASP A 679 35.57 29.53 -15.07
C ASP A 679 35.04 30.00 -16.45
N HIS A 680 34.67 31.28 -16.52
CA HIS A 680 34.19 31.93 -17.75
C HIS A 680 35.25 32.06 -18.85
N ARG A 681 36.55 31.92 -18.53
CA ARG A 681 37.64 31.91 -19.51
C ARG A 681 37.39 30.87 -20.61
N VAL A 682 37.67 31.23 -21.87
CA VAL A 682 37.50 30.34 -23.02
C VAL A 682 38.41 29.14 -22.89
N ILE A 683 39.69 29.31 -22.56
CA ILE A 683 40.61 28.20 -22.32
C ILE A 683 41.47 28.43 -21.08
N TYR A 684 41.63 27.38 -20.26
CA TYR A 684 42.59 27.34 -19.16
C TYR A 684 42.92 25.90 -18.76
N LYS A 685 44.09 25.71 -18.13
CA LYS A 685 44.50 24.42 -17.56
C LYS A 685 43.71 24.15 -16.27
N ILE A 686 43.10 22.98 -16.19
CA ILE A 686 42.37 22.48 -15.01
C ILE A 686 43.37 22.08 -13.91
N ASP A 687 43.01 22.30 -12.65
CA ASP A 687 43.75 21.79 -11.51
C ASP A 687 43.49 20.29 -11.35
N GLU A 688 44.46 19.46 -11.73
CA GLU A 688 44.31 17.99 -11.76
C GLU A 688 43.97 17.42 -10.38
N ASP A 689 44.43 18.04 -9.30
CA ASP A 689 44.18 17.61 -7.91
C ASP A 689 42.70 17.76 -7.49
N ARG A 690 41.88 18.47 -8.28
CA ARG A 690 40.45 18.70 -8.04
C ARG A 690 39.56 17.94 -9.05
N LEU A 691 40.14 17.12 -9.91
CA LEU A 691 39.37 16.19 -10.73
C LEU A 691 38.85 15.06 -9.86
N LYS A 692 37.64 14.58 -10.18
CA LYS A 692 36.98 13.53 -9.42
C LYS A 692 37.41 12.14 -9.89
N ASP A 693 38.20 11.46 -9.05
CA ASP A 693 38.72 10.11 -9.32
C ASP A 693 37.62 9.06 -9.59
N ASP A 694 36.42 9.25 -9.03
CA ASP A 694 35.29 8.34 -9.28
C ASP A 694 34.66 8.51 -10.67
N PHE A 695 34.91 9.63 -11.34
CA PHE A 695 34.51 9.86 -12.72
C PHE A 695 35.55 9.31 -13.71
N PHE A 696 36.83 9.30 -13.36
CA PHE A 696 37.90 8.85 -14.25
C PHE A 696 38.62 7.62 -13.69
N VAL A 697 38.22 6.44 -14.17
CA VAL A 697 38.55 5.13 -13.58
C VAL A 697 39.88 4.58 -14.14
N TYR A 698 40.61 3.71 -13.42
CA TYR A 698 41.82 3.08 -13.95
C TYR A 698 41.52 1.80 -14.75
N GLU A 699 42.25 1.60 -15.84
CA GLU A 699 42.28 0.36 -16.60
C GLU A 699 42.91 -0.74 -15.74
N GLY A 700 42.12 -1.74 -15.37
CA GLY A 700 42.56 -2.84 -14.51
C GLY A 700 42.36 -2.64 -13.01
N THR A 701 41.80 -1.51 -12.53
CA THR A 701 41.17 -1.52 -11.21
C THR A 701 39.88 -2.33 -11.27
N GLU A 702 39.84 -3.46 -10.57
CA GLU A 702 38.57 -3.96 -10.01
C GLU A 702 38.11 -2.95 -8.95
N ILE A 703 37.64 -1.78 -9.39
CA ILE A 703 36.81 -0.99 -8.50
C ILE A 703 35.55 -1.83 -8.37
N TYR A 704 35.28 -2.31 -7.16
CA TYR A 704 33.91 -2.63 -6.71
C TYR A 704 33.08 -1.33 -6.70
N ALA A 705 33.13 -0.54 -7.78
CA ALA A 705 32.24 0.58 -7.99
C ALA A 705 30.90 -0.09 -8.17
N GLU A 706 30.00 0.16 -7.21
CA GLU A 706 28.58 -0.08 -7.43
C GLU A 706 28.25 0.38 -8.85
N GLU A 707 27.59 -0.47 -9.62
CA GLU A 707 27.17 -0.07 -10.96
C GLU A 707 26.53 1.31 -10.87
N PRO A 708 26.99 2.30 -11.66
CA PRO A 708 26.47 3.64 -11.53
C PRO A 708 24.96 3.59 -11.77
N THR A 709 24.21 3.89 -10.71
CA THR A 709 22.76 3.82 -10.69
C THR A 709 22.19 5.12 -11.26
N ILE A 710 21.10 5.00 -12.01
CA ILE A 710 20.41 6.18 -12.52
C ILE A 710 19.69 6.83 -11.34
N LYS A 711 20.09 8.05 -10.97
CA LYS A 711 19.46 8.80 -9.87
C LYS A 711 18.03 9.17 -10.27
N PRO A 712 17.01 8.90 -9.43
CA PRO A 712 15.67 9.41 -9.66
C PRO A 712 15.58 10.88 -9.23
N TYR A 713 14.74 11.64 -9.92
CA TYR A 713 14.44 13.04 -9.64
C TYR A 713 12.95 13.19 -9.40
N ILE A 714 12.54 14.00 -8.43
CA ILE A 714 11.14 14.13 -8.03
C ILE A 714 10.68 15.58 -8.10
N LEU A 715 9.56 15.83 -8.77
CA LEU A 715 8.83 17.08 -8.70
C LEU A 715 7.57 16.89 -7.86
N ILE A 716 7.54 17.51 -6.69
CA ILE A 716 6.34 17.58 -5.85
C ILE A 716 5.51 18.78 -6.30
N ILE A 717 4.25 18.53 -6.66
CA ILE A 717 3.27 19.53 -7.10
C ILE A 717 2.16 19.59 -6.05
N ASP A 718 2.28 20.50 -5.10
CA ASP A 718 1.28 20.70 -4.05
C ASP A 718 0.05 21.41 -4.62
N GLU A 719 -1.13 21.02 -4.15
CA GLU A 719 -2.41 21.60 -4.59
C GLU A 719 -2.62 21.55 -6.12
N ILE A 720 -2.28 20.40 -6.74
CA ILE A 720 -2.24 20.24 -8.21
C ILE A 720 -3.55 20.62 -8.90
N ASN A 721 -4.69 20.48 -8.22
CA ASN A 721 -5.98 20.84 -8.77
C ASN A 721 -6.22 22.35 -8.82
N ARG A 722 -5.54 23.19 -8.00
CA ARG A 722 -5.78 24.65 -7.93
C ARG A 722 -5.34 25.45 -9.17
N GLY A 723 -4.65 24.83 -10.12
CA GLY A 723 -4.28 25.42 -11.41
C GLY A 723 -4.95 24.71 -12.57
N ASN A 724 -5.03 25.38 -13.73
CA ASN A 724 -5.51 24.73 -14.96
C ASN A 724 -4.41 23.80 -15.48
N ILE A 725 -4.46 22.54 -15.06
CA ILE A 725 -3.39 21.56 -15.32
C ILE A 725 -3.16 21.39 -16.83
N SER A 726 -4.22 21.38 -17.65
CA SER A 726 -4.11 21.25 -19.11
C SER A 726 -3.35 22.42 -19.73
N SER A 727 -3.56 23.65 -19.25
CA SER A 727 -2.84 24.84 -19.71
C SER A 727 -1.41 24.88 -19.18
N ILE A 728 -1.18 24.47 -17.94
CA ILE A 728 0.15 24.46 -17.30
C ILE A 728 1.08 23.44 -17.96
N PHE A 729 0.60 22.21 -18.19
CA PHE A 729 1.39 21.18 -18.87
C PHE A 729 1.44 21.38 -20.39
N GLY A 730 0.46 22.07 -20.97
CA GLY A 730 0.36 22.28 -22.42
C GLY A 730 0.42 20.95 -23.18
N GLU A 731 1.25 20.92 -24.22
CA GLU A 731 1.52 19.74 -25.03
C GLU A 731 2.33 18.64 -24.31
N LEU A 732 3.01 18.97 -23.20
CA LEU A 732 3.82 18.02 -22.44
C LEU A 732 2.99 16.98 -21.68
N ILE A 733 1.69 17.22 -21.53
CA ILE A 733 0.75 16.30 -20.88
C ILE A 733 0.78 14.90 -21.50
N THR A 734 1.13 14.78 -22.78
CA THR A 734 1.25 13.48 -23.45
C THR A 734 2.58 12.80 -23.14
N LEU A 735 3.65 13.57 -22.93
CA LEU A 735 5.00 13.05 -22.68
C LEU A 735 5.21 12.50 -21.27
N ILE A 736 4.33 12.81 -20.31
CA ILE A 736 4.45 12.29 -18.94
C ILE A 736 4.04 10.82 -18.83
N GLU A 737 3.39 10.25 -19.84
CA GLU A 737 3.02 8.83 -19.89
C GLU A 737 4.27 7.93 -19.92
N LYS A 738 4.21 6.79 -19.23
CA LYS A 738 5.39 5.94 -18.98
C LYS A 738 6.08 5.46 -20.26
N ASP A 739 5.30 5.06 -21.24
CA ASP A 739 5.72 4.54 -22.55
C ASP A 739 6.23 5.63 -23.51
N LYS A 740 5.80 6.89 -23.31
CA LYS A 740 6.14 8.04 -24.16
C LYS A 740 7.36 8.84 -23.70
N ARG A 741 7.85 8.57 -22.49
CA ARG A 741 9.10 9.13 -21.95
C ARG A 741 10.32 8.61 -22.71
N ALA A 742 11.45 9.32 -22.57
CA ALA A 742 12.73 8.90 -23.14
C ALA A 742 13.14 7.52 -22.62
N GLY A 743 13.39 6.57 -23.52
CA GLY A 743 13.66 5.16 -23.22
C GLY A 743 12.42 4.25 -23.22
N GLY A 744 11.22 4.79 -23.40
CA GLY A 744 9.96 4.04 -23.46
C GLY A 744 9.68 3.39 -24.83
N ASN A 745 8.75 2.42 -24.84
CA ASN A 745 8.39 1.67 -26.05
C ASN A 745 7.75 2.54 -27.15
N GLU A 746 7.09 3.63 -26.77
CA GLU A 746 6.45 4.60 -27.67
C GLU A 746 7.05 5.99 -27.46
N GLU A 747 8.38 6.07 -27.29
CA GLU A 747 9.09 7.33 -27.02
C GLU A 747 8.65 8.46 -27.96
N LEU A 748 8.28 9.60 -27.37
CA LEU A 748 7.87 10.81 -28.10
C LEU A 748 8.74 12.00 -27.71
N SER A 749 8.89 12.92 -28.66
CA SER A 749 9.53 14.21 -28.45
C SER A 749 8.73 15.31 -29.12
N LEU A 750 8.82 16.53 -28.61
CA LEU A 750 8.14 17.68 -29.18
C LEU A 750 9.03 18.91 -29.19
N THR A 751 8.76 19.81 -30.13
CA THR A 751 9.45 21.08 -30.23
C THR A 751 8.75 22.11 -29.35
N LEU A 752 9.46 22.64 -28.35
CA LEU A 752 8.91 23.63 -27.43
C LEU A 752 8.58 24.95 -28.16
N PRO A 753 7.49 25.64 -27.79
CA PRO A 753 6.97 26.78 -28.52
C PRO A 753 7.85 28.03 -28.41
N TYR A 754 8.55 28.25 -27.30
CA TYR A 754 9.36 29.45 -27.09
C TYR A 754 10.79 29.23 -27.57
N SER A 755 11.51 28.25 -27.01
CA SER A 755 12.92 27.98 -27.31
C SER A 755 13.15 27.33 -28.68
N LYS A 756 12.12 26.70 -29.25
CA LYS A 756 12.21 25.85 -30.46
C LYS A 756 13.15 24.65 -30.29
N GLU A 757 13.49 24.30 -29.05
CA GLU A 757 14.28 23.12 -28.74
C GLU A 757 13.41 21.86 -28.76
N ASN A 758 14.01 20.73 -29.14
CA ASN A 758 13.35 19.44 -29.02
C ASN A 758 13.44 18.96 -27.57
N PHE A 759 12.31 18.56 -26.98
CA PHE A 759 12.18 18.20 -25.58
C PHE A 759 11.55 16.81 -25.41
N LYS A 760 12.06 16.08 -24.41
CA LYS A 760 11.60 14.75 -23.99
C LYS A 760 11.56 14.69 -22.47
N VAL A 761 10.57 14.00 -21.91
CA VAL A 761 10.50 13.74 -20.46
C VAL A 761 11.33 12.50 -20.13
N PRO A 762 12.29 12.56 -19.19
CA PRO A 762 13.10 11.40 -18.80
C PRO A 762 12.29 10.34 -18.04
N ASP A 763 12.61 9.06 -18.19
CA ASP A 763 11.97 7.98 -17.41
C ASP A 763 12.28 8.02 -15.89
N ASN A 764 13.33 8.74 -15.47
CA ASN A 764 13.77 8.84 -14.07
C ASN A 764 13.23 10.10 -13.35
N VAL A 765 12.25 10.79 -13.93
CA VAL A 765 11.54 11.92 -13.30
C VAL A 765 10.21 11.43 -12.71
N HIS A 766 9.99 11.61 -11.42
CA HIS A 766 8.73 11.28 -10.76
C HIS A 766 7.93 12.56 -10.48
N LEU A 767 6.62 12.53 -10.76
CA LEU A 767 5.67 13.57 -10.42
C LEU A 767 4.83 13.13 -9.22
N LEU A 768 4.89 13.87 -8.12
CA LEU A 768 4.10 13.62 -6.91
C LEU A 768 3.16 14.81 -6.65
N GLY A 769 1.90 14.65 -7.03
CA GLY A 769 0.85 15.64 -6.77
C GLY A 769 0.19 15.47 -5.40
N THR A 770 -0.25 16.55 -4.78
CA THR A 770 -1.23 16.52 -3.68
C THR A 770 -2.52 17.22 -4.12
N MET A 771 -3.66 16.71 -3.68
CA MET A 771 -4.98 17.23 -4.06
C MET A 771 -5.92 17.24 -2.86
N ASN A 772 -6.48 18.40 -2.52
CA ASN A 772 -7.60 18.50 -1.59
C ASN A 772 -8.91 18.24 -2.32
N THR A 773 -9.72 17.29 -1.83
CA THR A 773 -10.98 16.93 -2.48
C THR A 773 -12.20 17.75 -2.02
N ALA A 774 -12.11 18.42 -0.87
CA ALA A 774 -13.20 19.27 -0.35
C ALA A 774 -13.36 20.59 -1.11
N ASP A 775 -12.34 21.03 -1.84
CA ASP A 775 -12.33 22.33 -2.52
C ASP A 775 -13.23 22.32 -3.77
N ARG A 776 -14.46 22.81 -3.62
CA ARG A 776 -15.47 22.88 -4.70
C ARG A 776 -15.22 23.99 -5.74
N SER A 777 -14.30 24.90 -5.48
CA SER A 777 -13.98 26.07 -6.33
C SER A 777 -12.95 25.77 -7.42
N ILE A 778 -12.63 24.48 -7.63
CA ILE A 778 -11.49 24.03 -8.39
C ILE A 778 -11.91 23.34 -9.70
N GLU A 779 -11.11 23.50 -10.75
CA GLU A 779 -11.29 22.84 -12.04
C GLU A 779 -11.22 21.32 -11.88
N ALA A 780 -12.26 20.62 -12.32
CA ALA A 780 -12.31 19.17 -12.22
C ALA A 780 -11.14 18.56 -13.03
N LEU A 781 -10.34 17.72 -12.38
CA LEU A 781 -9.18 17.10 -13.00
C LEU A 781 -9.63 16.26 -14.21
N ASP A 782 -9.20 16.65 -15.41
CA ASP A 782 -9.64 16.07 -16.67
C ASP A 782 -9.45 14.54 -16.68
N THR A 783 -10.37 13.83 -17.32
CA THR A 783 -10.29 12.40 -17.59
C THR A 783 -8.96 12.02 -18.26
N ALA A 784 -8.42 12.90 -19.11
CA ALA A 784 -7.14 12.69 -19.75
C ALA A 784 -5.97 12.68 -18.74
N LEU A 785 -6.01 13.53 -17.72
CA LEU A 785 -5.02 13.54 -16.63
C LEU A 785 -5.20 12.35 -15.69
N ARG A 786 -6.45 11.97 -15.38
CA ARG A 786 -6.71 10.80 -14.54
C ARG A 786 -6.11 9.50 -15.06
N ARG A 787 -5.93 9.37 -16.39
CA ARG A 787 -5.30 8.20 -17.01
C ARG A 787 -3.76 8.19 -16.89
N ARG A 788 -3.16 9.34 -16.56
CA ARG A 788 -1.70 9.57 -16.58
C ARG A 788 -1.09 9.59 -15.19
N PHE A 789 -1.92 9.69 -14.15
CA PHE A 789 -1.53 9.65 -12.75
C PHE A 789 -2.20 8.47 -12.05
N SER A 790 -1.49 7.84 -11.11
CA SER A 790 -2.13 6.95 -10.13
C SER A 790 -2.63 7.72 -8.92
N PHE A 791 -3.81 7.40 -8.42
CA PHE A 791 -4.42 8.11 -7.30
C PHE A 791 -4.34 7.27 -6.02
N GLU A 792 -3.81 7.86 -4.95
CA GLU A 792 -3.71 7.25 -3.62
C GLU A 792 -4.54 8.09 -2.64
N GLU A 793 -5.56 7.48 -2.04
CA GLU A 793 -6.46 8.16 -1.10
C GLU A 793 -5.84 8.21 0.31
N PHE A 794 -5.86 9.39 0.92
CA PHE A 794 -5.46 9.64 2.30
C PHE A 794 -6.69 10.04 3.13
N PRO A 795 -7.44 9.05 3.68
CA PRO A 795 -8.57 9.32 4.55
C PRO A 795 -8.12 9.78 5.95
N PRO A 796 -9.03 10.35 6.77
CA PRO A 796 -8.74 10.62 8.17
C PRO A 796 -8.36 9.34 8.93
N ASN A 797 -7.17 9.33 9.54
CA ASN A 797 -6.68 8.24 10.36
C ASN A 797 -6.76 8.60 11.86
N TYR A 798 -7.77 8.06 12.54
CA TYR A 798 -8.04 8.33 13.96
C TYR A 798 -6.97 7.73 14.90
N ASP A 799 -6.28 6.67 14.48
CA ASP A 799 -5.24 6.01 15.28
C ASP A 799 -4.04 6.92 15.56
N LEU A 800 -3.72 7.81 14.62
CA LEU A 800 -2.60 8.74 14.77
C LEU A 800 -2.84 9.71 15.93
N ILE A 801 -4.09 10.04 16.22
CA ILE A 801 -4.45 10.86 17.39
C ILE A 801 -4.10 10.12 18.69
N ARG A 802 -4.31 8.80 18.73
CA ARG A 802 -4.04 7.94 19.90
C ARG A 802 -2.56 7.61 20.08
N LYS A 803 -1.80 7.55 18.99
CA LYS A 803 -0.44 6.97 18.98
C LYS A 803 0.67 7.99 18.76
N GLU A 804 0.40 9.14 18.14
CA GLU A 804 1.43 10.07 17.69
C GLU A 804 1.30 11.49 18.24
N SER A 805 2.38 12.26 18.14
CA SER A 805 2.44 13.67 18.52
C SER A 805 2.05 13.95 19.99
N ASP A 806 1.51 15.13 20.29
CA ASP A 806 1.21 15.51 21.67
C ASP A 806 -0.07 14.84 22.20
N SER A 807 -1.05 14.59 21.32
CA SER A 807 -2.25 13.82 21.68
C SER A 807 -1.91 12.36 22.00
N GLY A 808 -0.97 11.74 21.27
CA GLY A 808 -0.55 10.37 21.53
C GLY A 808 0.16 10.18 22.87
N LYS A 809 0.89 11.20 23.36
CA LYS A 809 1.51 11.17 24.71
C LYS A 809 0.50 11.01 25.84
N ILE A 810 -0.75 11.36 25.60
CA ILE A 810 -1.87 11.22 26.53
C ILE A 810 -2.89 10.17 26.06
N GLY A 811 -2.52 9.32 25.10
CA GLY A 811 -3.37 8.27 24.55
C GLY A 811 -4.60 8.77 23.80
N GLY A 812 -4.61 10.04 23.34
CA GLY A 812 -5.75 10.67 22.68
C GLY A 812 -6.91 11.03 23.61
N VAL A 813 -6.71 10.99 24.94
CA VAL A 813 -7.77 11.26 25.93
C VAL A 813 -7.40 12.48 26.77
N ILE A 814 -8.29 13.48 26.83
CA ILE A 814 -8.13 14.64 27.70
C ILE A 814 -9.20 14.68 28.81
N ASN A 815 -8.85 15.27 29.94
CA ASN A 815 -9.83 15.64 30.96
C ASN A 815 -10.40 17.03 30.63
N THR A 816 -11.71 17.15 30.58
CA THR A 816 -12.42 18.44 30.47
C THR A 816 -13.20 18.72 31.75
N LYS A 817 -13.66 19.96 31.93
CA LYS A 817 -14.58 20.36 33.01
C LYS A 817 -15.86 19.52 33.06
N ASN A 818 -16.28 18.93 31.94
CA ASN A 818 -17.51 18.15 31.81
C ASN A 818 -17.28 16.63 31.87
N GLY A 819 -16.02 16.17 31.83
CA GLY A 819 -15.67 14.75 31.84
C GLY A 819 -14.47 14.41 30.96
N LYS A 820 -14.08 13.13 30.94
CA LYS A 820 -13.06 12.61 30.02
C LYS A 820 -13.60 12.52 28.61
N VAL A 821 -12.82 12.95 27.63
CA VAL A 821 -13.19 12.83 26.21
C VAL A 821 -12.05 12.21 25.41
N SER A 822 -12.42 11.35 24.46
CA SER A 822 -11.51 10.76 23.47
C SER A 822 -11.56 11.61 22.20
N LEU A 823 -10.39 12.12 21.80
CA LEU A 823 -10.24 13.01 20.65
C LEU A 823 -10.50 12.27 19.33
N ASP A 824 -10.10 11.00 19.25
CA ASP A 824 -10.37 10.12 18.11
C ASP A 824 -11.87 9.88 17.92
N LYS A 825 -12.62 9.63 19.00
CA LYS A 825 -14.08 9.43 18.95
C LYS A 825 -14.82 10.71 18.60
N ILE A 826 -14.37 11.87 19.11
CA ILE A 826 -14.92 13.18 18.72
C ILE A 826 -14.81 13.37 17.20
N LEU A 827 -13.61 13.19 16.64
CA LEU A 827 -13.38 13.37 15.20
C LEU A 827 -14.14 12.34 14.36
N GLU A 828 -14.19 11.08 14.80
CA GLU A 828 -14.96 10.02 14.14
C GLU A 828 -16.46 10.35 14.10
N ASN A 829 -17.03 10.81 15.21
CA ASN A 829 -18.45 11.21 15.29
C ASN A 829 -18.75 12.41 14.38
N ILE A 830 -17.88 13.42 14.38
CA ILE A 830 -17.99 14.58 13.48
C ILE A 830 -17.96 14.11 12.02
N ASN A 831 -16.97 13.29 11.64
CA ASN A 831 -16.81 12.81 10.27
C ASN A 831 -17.98 11.95 9.78
N ARG A 832 -18.55 11.11 10.65
CA ARG A 832 -19.75 10.34 10.33
C ARG A 832 -20.95 11.24 10.04
N ARG A 833 -21.09 12.34 10.79
CA ARG A 833 -22.16 13.32 10.60
C ARG A 833 -21.94 14.16 9.34
N ILE A 834 -20.71 14.60 9.07
CA ILE A 834 -20.36 15.32 7.84
C ILE A 834 -20.62 14.44 6.61
N GLU A 835 -20.15 13.20 6.62
CA GLU A 835 -20.34 12.27 5.49
C GLU A 835 -21.82 12.01 5.20
N LYS A 836 -22.66 11.99 6.23
CA LYS A 836 -24.11 11.83 6.07
C LYS A 836 -24.80 13.07 5.51
N LEU A 837 -24.29 14.26 5.81
CA LEU A 837 -24.90 15.55 5.41
C LEU A 837 -24.34 16.10 4.09
N ILE A 838 -23.10 15.74 3.75
CA ILE A 838 -22.38 16.21 2.55
C ILE A 838 -21.88 14.99 1.76
N ASP A 839 -20.66 14.53 2.03
CA ASP A 839 -20.00 13.40 1.37
C ASP A 839 -18.70 13.02 2.12
N LYS A 840 -17.98 12.00 1.62
CA LYS A 840 -16.72 11.53 2.22
C LYS A 840 -15.54 12.49 2.05
N ASP A 841 -15.56 13.36 1.06
CA ASP A 841 -14.45 14.23 0.67
C ASP A 841 -14.36 15.47 1.57
N HIS A 842 -15.47 15.82 2.25
CA HIS A 842 -15.53 16.90 3.25
C HIS A 842 -15.21 16.41 4.66
N LYS A 843 -14.77 15.17 4.87
CA LYS A 843 -14.33 14.74 6.21
C LYS A 843 -13.19 15.63 6.73
N ILE A 844 -13.03 15.70 8.04
CA ILE A 844 -11.96 16.45 8.68
C ILE A 844 -10.81 15.49 8.99
N GLY A 845 -9.60 15.88 8.61
CA GLY A 845 -8.39 15.11 8.87
C GLY A 845 -7.96 15.13 10.35
N HIS A 846 -7.04 14.24 10.69
CA HIS A 846 -6.58 14.04 12.07
C HIS A 846 -5.60 15.13 12.54
N SER A 847 -5.00 15.91 11.62
CA SER A 847 -3.98 16.90 11.97
C SER A 847 -4.46 17.96 12.97
N TYR A 848 -5.73 18.34 12.92
CA TYR A 848 -6.34 19.32 13.84
C TYR A 848 -6.28 18.85 15.30
N PHE A 849 -6.31 17.54 15.54
CA PHE A 849 -6.32 16.96 16.89
C PHE A 849 -4.94 16.50 17.37
N MET A 850 -3.96 16.31 16.47
CA MET A 850 -2.64 15.73 16.82
C MET A 850 -1.83 16.52 17.86
N LYS A 851 -2.05 17.85 17.96
CA LYS A 851 -1.35 18.73 18.90
C LYS A 851 -2.18 19.07 20.15
N VAL A 852 -3.39 18.52 20.25
CA VAL A 852 -4.31 18.76 21.36
C VAL A 852 -3.95 17.86 22.53
N ASN A 853 -3.58 18.49 23.65
CA ASN A 853 -3.26 17.78 24.89
C ASN A 853 -3.91 18.40 26.15
N SER A 854 -4.83 19.35 25.97
CA SER A 854 -5.60 20.00 27.03
C SER A 854 -6.95 20.48 26.51
N GLU A 855 -7.90 20.74 27.40
CA GLU A 855 -9.21 21.29 27.04
C GLU A 855 -9.08 22.66 26.36
N ASP A 856 -8.14 23.50 26.81
CA ASP A 856 -7.93 24.81 26.18
C ASP A 856 -7.47 24.67 24.74
N LYS A 857 -6.54 23.75 24.45
CA LYS A 857 -6.13 23.49 23.05
C LYS A 857 -7.27 22.90 22.23
N LEU A 858 -8.13 22.07 22.81
CA LEU A 858 -9.31 21.55 22.13
C LEU A 858 -10.29 22.66 21.77
N LYS A 859 -10.54 23.61 22.70
CA LYS A 859 -11.35 24.80 22.44
C LYS A 859 -10.76 25.67 21.34
N HIS A 860 -9.44 25.89 21.33
CA HIS A 860 -8.79 26.64 20.26
C HIS A 860 -8.94 25.93 18.91
N SER A 861 -8.68 24.62 18.84
CA SER A 861 -8.85 23.87 17.58
C SER A 861 -10.30 23.94 17.08
N PHE A 862 -11.30 23.83 17.97
CA PHE A 862 -12.69 23.99 17.56
C PHE A 862 -13.02 25.40 17.09
N LYS A 863 -12.62 26.41 17.85
CA LYS A 863 -12.97 27.81 17.60
C LYS A 863 -12.30 28.36 16.35
N ASP A 864 -11.03 28.06 16.17
CA ASP A 864 -10.18 28.74 15.20
C ASP A 864 -9.98 27.89 13.92
N GLU A 865 -10.26 26.58 13.97
CA GLU A 865 -10.03 25.67 12.83
C GLU A 865 -11.29 24.89 12.42
N ILE A 866 -11.90 24.12 13.33
CA ILE A 866 -13.00 23.21 12.99
C ILE A 866 -14.30 23.94 12.67
N ILE A 867 -14.75 24.88 13.52
CA ILE A 867 -16.00 25.62 13.30
C ILE A 867 -15.93 26.47 12.03
N PRO A 868 -14.86 27.26 11.76
CA PRO A 868 -14.73 27.97 10.50
C PRO A 868 -14.77 27.05 9.27
N LEU A 869 -14.15 25.87 9.35
CA LEU A 869 -14.20 24.87 8.28
C LEU A 869 -15.63 24.34 8.07
N LEU A 870 -16.38 24.08 9.15
CA LEU A 870 -17.79 23.68 9.07
C LEU A 870 -18.67 24.81 8.51
N GLU A 871 -18.37 26.07 8.84
CA GLU A 871 -19.05 27.24 8.25
C GLU A 871 -18.86 27.30 6.74
N GLU A 872 -17.65 27.02 6.25
CA GLU A 872 -17.37 26.91 4.82
C GLU A 872 -18.14 25.74 4.18
N TYR A 873 -18.06 24.54 4.77
CA TYR A 873 -18.72 23.34 4.25
C TYR A 873 -20.25 23.46 4.16
N PHE A 874 -20.85 24.12 5.14
CA PHE A 874 -22.30 24.29 5.22
C PHE A 874 -22.79 25.67 4.75
N TYR A 875 -21.93 26.48 4.12
CA TYR A 875 -22.24 27.83 3.63
C TYR A 875 -22.92 28.72 4.70
N GLY A 876 -22.44 28.63 5.94
CA GLY A 876 -23.00 29.37 7.08
C GLY A 876 -24.33 28.85 7.63
N ASP A 877 -24.80 27.66 7.24
CA ASP A 877 -25.98 27.00 7.81
C ASP A 877 -25.65 26.43 9.20
N TYR A 878 -25.72 27.30 10.21
CA TYR A 878 -25.47 26.96 11.61
C TYR A 878 -26.40 25.87 12.14
N GLY A 879 -27.60 25.69 11.56
CA GLY A 879 -28.49 24.58 11.92
C GLY A 879 -27.84 23.23 11.60
N LYS A 880 -27.29 23.07 10.39
CA LYS A 880 -26.52 21.87 9.99
C LYS A 880 -25.23 21.71 10.79
N ILE A 881 -24.51 22.80 11.07
CA ILE A 881 -23.35 22.75 11.96
C ILE A 881 -23.76 22.20 13.33
N GLY A 882 -24.91 22.65 13.87
CA GLY A 882 -25.48 22.13 15.11
C GLY A 882 -25.82 20.63 15.06
N LEU A 883 -26.22 20.10 13.90
CA LEU A 883 -26.40 18.64 13.72
C LEU A 883 -25.06 17.87 13.78
N VAL A 884 -23.95 18.52 13.44
CA VAL A 884 -22.60 17.91 13.46
C VAL A 884 -21.96 17.95 14.85
N ILE A 885 -21.97 19.10 15.51
CA ILE A 885 -21.25 19.30 16.79
C ILE A 885 -22.16 19.44 18.02
N GLY A 886 -23.49 19.49 17.83
CA GLY A 886 -24.47 19.42 18.91
C GLY A 886 -24.86 20.77 19.53
N SER A 887 -25.90 20.72 20.37
CA SER A 887 -26.57 21.91 20.95
C SER A 887 -25.76 22.67 22.00
N SER A 888 -24.65 22.08 22.48
CA SER A 888 -23.72 22.78 23.36
C SER A 888 -22.94 23.86 22.62
N PHE A 889 -22.72 23.70 21.31
CA PHE A 889 -21.94 24.60 20.47
C PHE A 889 -22.85 25.57 19.71
N ILE A 890 -23.99 25.10 19.22
CA ILE A 890 -24.96 25.90 18.47
C ILE A 890 -26.29 25.92 19.20
N LYS A 891 -26.86 27.11 19.42
CA LYS A 891 -28.19 27.27 20.01
C LYS A 891 -29.09 28.06 19.07
N LYS A 892 -30.36 27.65 18.99
CA LYS A 892 -31.42 28.46 18.38
C LYS A 892 -31.64 29.71 19.21
N GLU A 893 -31.58 30.87 18.58
CA GLU A 893 -31.92 32.14 19.20
C GLU A 893 -33.44 32.25 19.28
N ASN A 894 -33.96 32.36 20.51
CA ASN A 894 -35.37 32.52 20.80
C ASN A 894 -35.55 33.89 21.45
N ASP A 895 -35.50 34.95 20.66
CA ASP A 895 -35.85 36.29 21.14
C ASP A 895 -36.78 36.97 20.14
N GLY A 896 -37.66 37.84 20.66
CA GLY A 896 -38.69 38.58 19.92
C GLY A 896 -38.09 39.53 18.90
N PHE A 897 -37.59 38.97 17.81
CA PHE A 897 -36.96 39.68 16.72
C PHE A 897 -37.99 40.54 15.98
N GLN A 898 -37.71 41.84 15.85
CA GLN A 898 -38.49 42.78 15.06
C GLN A 898 -37.60 43.35 13.96
N PHE A 899 -38.01 43.19 12.71
CA PHE A 899 -37.46 43.94 11.59
C PHE A 899 -37.79 45.43 11.76
N CYS A 900 -36.94 46.32 11.23
CA CYS A 900 -37.28 47.74 11.12
C CYS A 900 -38.47 47.92 10.17
N ASP A 901 -39.29 48.95 10.42
CA ASP A 901 -40.38 49.32 9.53
C ASP A 901 -39.82 49.73 8.15
N PHE A 902 -40.18 48.97 7.12
CA PHE A 902 -39.74 49.21 5.74
C PHE A 902 -40.91 48.98 4.78
N SER A 903 -41.53 50.06 4.33
CA SER A 903 -42.80 50.06 3.57
C SER A 903 -42.70 49.48 2.16
N ASP A 904 -41.49 49.32 1.63
CA ASP A 904 -41.25 48.80 0.28
C ASP A 904 -41.17 47.27 0.25
N TYR A 905 -41.29 46.60 1.41
CA TYR A 905 -41.25 45.14 1.55
C TYR A 905 -42.63 44.63 1.99
N SER A 906 -43.17 43.64 1.29
CA SER A 906 -44.52 43.14 1.57
C SER A 906 -44.62 42.51 2.96
N GLN A 907 -45.70 42.81 3.67
CA GLN A 907 -45.94 42.39 5.05
C GLN A 907 -45.96 40.85 5.19
N ASP A 908 -46.48 40.14 4.19
CA ASP A 908 -46.49 38.67 4.14
C ASP A 908 -45.06 38.09 4.08
N MET A 909 -44.17 38.65 3.25
CA MET A 909 -42.76 38.23 3.22
C MET A 909 -42.02 38.56 4.53
N VAL A 910 -42.39 39.62 5.23
CA VAL A 910 -41.83 39.95 6.55
C VAL A 910 -42.25 38.89 7.58
N GLU A 911 -43.48 38.37 7.50
CA GLU A 911 -43.95 37.28 8.36
C GLU A 911 -43.25 35.96 8.06
N ASP A 912 -43.09 35.57 6.79
CA ASP A 912 -42.32 34.37 6.40
C ASP A 912 -40.86 34.42 6.89
N LEU A 913 -40.23 35.60 6.83
CA LEU A 913 -38.86 35.78 7.31
C LEU A 913 -38.76 35.71 8.84
N LYS A 914 -39.83 36.00 9.59
CA LYS A 914 -39.87 35.83 11.05
C LYS A 914 -39.94 34.37 11.47
N GLU A 915 -40.45 33.48 10.62
CA GLU A 915 -40.49 32.04 10.92
C GLU A 915 -39.12 31.35 10.76
N LYS A 916 -38.16 31.98 10.06
CA LYS A 916 -36.81 31.45 9.91
C LYS A 916 -36.09 31.38 11.25
N SER A 917 -35.66 30.19 11.62
CA SER A 917 -34.90 29.97 12.84
C SER A 917 -33.46 30.50 12.67
N VAL A 918 -33.06 31.40 13.56
CA VAL A 918 -31.67 31.89 13.65
C VAL A 918 -30.92 31.06 14.67
N TYR A 919 -29.69 30.68 14.34
CA TYR A 919 -28.81 29.90 15.21
C TYR A 919 -27.51 30.69 15.46
N LYS A 920 -26.97 30.57 16.67
CA LYS A 920 -25.73 31.24 17.07
C LYS A 920 -24.75 30.27 17.73
N ILE A 921 -23.46 30.51 17.54
CA ILE A 921 -22.40 29.83 18.28
C ILE A 921 -22.44 30.30 19.74
N THR A 922 -22.42 29.36 20.68
CA THR A 922 -22.36 29.64 22.10
C THR A 922 -20.93 30.03 22.52
N PRO A 923 -20.75 30.79 23.62
CA PRO A 923 -19.41 31.07 24.15
C PRO A 923 -18.62 29.79 24.43
N SER A 924 -17.32 29.76 24.09
CA SER A 924 -16.48 28.57 24.23
C SER A 924 -16.32 28.07 25.68
N SER A 925 -16.60 28.92 26.67
CA SER A 925 -16.72 28.54 28.08
C SER A 925 -17.83 27.53 28.35
N ASN A 926 -18.86 27.51 27.49
CA ASN A 926 -20.08 26.71 27.64
C ASN A 926 -20.02 25.40 26.85
N TRP A 927 -19.01 25.20 26.02
CA TRP A 927 -18.86 23.98 25.22
C TRP A 927 -18.63 22.76 26.11
N ASP A 928 -19.33 21.69 25.78
CA ASP A 928 -19.30 20.37 26.41
C ASP A 928 -18.98 19.33 25.34
N PHE A 929 -17.72 18.94 25.29
CA PHE A 929 -17.19 17.98 24.33
C PHE A 929 -17.66 16.54 24.59
N THR A 930 -18.24 16.24 25.77
CA THR A 930 -18.78 14.89 26.07
C THR A 930 -20.06 14.58 25.30
N LYS A 931 -20.68 15.60 24.68
CA LYS A 931 -21.92 15.50 23.91
C LYS A 931 -21.71 15.29 22.41
N ILE A 932 -20.47 15.32 21.93
CA ILE A 932 -20.12 15.09 20.52
C ILE A 932 -20.02 13.59 20.26
#